data_AF-A0A6G0WKH6-F1
#
_entry.id   AF-A0A6G0WKH6-F1
#
_cell.length_a   1.000
_cell.length_b   1.000
_cell.length_c   1.000
_cell.angle_alpha   90.00
_cell.angle_beta   90.00
_cell.angle_gamma   90.00
#
_symmetry.space_group_name_H-M   'P 1'
#
loop_
_entity.id
_entity.type
_entity.pdbx_description
1 polymer ?
#
loop_
_entity_poly.entity_id
_entity_poly.type
_entity_poly.pdbx_seq_one_letter_code
_entity_poly.pdbx_strand_id
1 'polypeptide(L)'
;MTEGLHLMVPKHILENVVEGTKTLLSEKRVLNQKLDEANVRIFALERQLADQQLRAEVAMHSMAKSPPKPATHRFKNLTLQVMKTKMPDEKASDDLATVGKKDLEINKLLGKTNELETLLAATRAITHQTAHREVVSSTLNAARNLVAARKYTLAITSEGKSTINLYSMGAVSLMEEKPANKYGGFTDEGTVSVDNTTTFGHVMMMGTVFDAMQATTTGMFASQMEDLDFTPHSVLCVPIRNAHGTILGALQVVTQRQHSDEYMHNQVFTSLDKERLEHLCVVAGSAVWNLRLSKERQMAQSRIEILLRLNRSIAVEVNSAALLEKIMDVSYELLRCECANLYLKIQGERDLFVAHGSDHVRGQYVSIDKGIAGLVARTGQVVTTNNAIEHPCFDKELDERNGQTTRKVLCVPVKDPEGNILAVVEATNKLDSSDFSVEDTLFLNYIAEAAGISLHKAMLLSEVIIAKRLTDIRLKLNDYVLHHSDIHSLTDLIMVHGKAIMECDRFGFLLVDHLKNELWITSNNGNLGDQVTVRQPIYKGISGLVATTGETVCTRDAYTHSLFDPTHDNLTGYRTTSVLCMPVFEEHVPSKPKVVAVAMCINKLQGSQVIAFNDQDKTTMSRLCTEIQFALGQMSLEVCYFKVVSDRNLSGNSEVTEAGIISSLLQKYSRNHASGIMTSKTADELAVHGSIPPAADVFGRDIKLTQRPELDQWDLDILSFSFTEVIQSVQTLFRAYGFVDAFAISNDKLAAFVASVAQHYRANSYHNFYHAFQVLHSAHIQIKAHMRKLLTGVDIFAVLIAALCHDVDHPGNNNDFEVKCMSAIALTHNDDAVLERHHCRVTFLILNTPSTNILEKVAPDAFRAIRRTIIRCIMATDMASHFSQCKTIENLTRHQFQDPSNRMLVMELIVHASDLSAQALPYKLALKWGERALDEFQSQAREEADMHLTVAPFMENLENKGTRLKVQSNFICYVLQPLWMSYGQLVPSLRFYTDSLNANLDHYRADLAEFNRTQQQQQPPPQLSQQQLPSSVPHA
;
A
#
# COMPACT_ATOMS: atom_id res chain seq x y z
N MET A 1 15.63 6.37 6.23
CA MET A 1 15.65 7.70 6.87
C MET A 1 14.70 7.66 8.05
N THR A 2 15.22 7.76 9.26
CA THR A 2 14.47 7.72 10.52
C THR A 2 14.06 9.13 10.89
N GLU A 3 12.90 9.58 10.41
CA GLU A 3 12.21 10.72 11.01
C GLU A 3 11.35 10.19 12.15
N GLY A 4 11.64 10.66 13.36
CA GLY A 4 10.93 10.27 14.56
C GLY A 4 9.47 10.69 14.46
N LEU A 5 8.56 9.73 14.71
CA LEU A 5 7.15 10.00 14.97
C LEU A 5 7.06 10.93 16.18
N HIS A 6 6.87 12.23 15.91
CA HIS A 6 6.50 13.20 16.91
C HIS A 6 5.12 12.84 17.45
N LEU A 7 5.06 12.54 18.76
CA LEU A 7 3.82 12.47 19.53
C LEU A 7 3.01 13.76 19.29
N MET A 8 1.94 13.70 18.51
CA MET A 8 0.94 14.78 18.48
C MET A 8 -0.13 14.47 19.51
N VAL A 9 0.13 14.86 20.75
CA VAL A 9 -0.92 14.98 21.78
C VAL A 9 -1.64 16.30 21.52
N PRO A 10 -2.97 16.30 21.32
CA PRO A 10 -3.74 17.52 21.13
C PRO A 10 -3.43 18.54 22.24
N LYS A 11 -3.13 19.78 21.85
CA LYS A 11 -2.67 20.84 22.77
C LYS A 11 -3.57 21.00 24.00
N HIS A 12 -4.89 20.87 23.84
CA HIS A 12 -5.85 20.97 24.93
C HIS A 12 -5.76 19.82 25.95
N ILE A 13 -5.32 18.62 25.55
CA ILE A 13 -5.09 17.49 26.47
C ILE A 13 -3.81 17.73 27.27
N LEU A 14 -2.75 18.19 26.61
CA LEU A 14 -1.52 18.60 27.29
C LEU A 14 -1.78 19.77 28.25
N GLU A 15 -2.57 20.76 27.84
CA GLU A 15 -2.98 21.87 28.71
C GLU A 15 -3.81 21.36 29.88
N ASN A 16 -4.81 20.50 29.68
CA ASN A 16 -5.61 19.93 30.78
C ASN A 16 -4.78 19.05 31.73
N VAL A 17 -3.82 18.28 31.22
CA VAL A 17 -2.90 17.47 32.04
C VAL A 17 -1.93 18.36 32.81
N VAL A 18 -1.43 19.43 32.19
CA VAL A 18 -0.54 20.42 32.83
C VAL A 18 -1.31 21.26 33.85
N GLU A 19 -2.56 21.61 33.58
CA GLU A 19 -3.47 22.34 34.48
C GLU A 19 -3.88 21.44 35.66
N GLY A 20 -4.21 20.18 35.37
CA GLY A 20 -4.52 19.12 36.34
C GLY A 20 -3.34 18.78 37.24
N THR A 21 -2.13 18.68 36.68
CA THR A 21 -0.91 18.49 37.49
C THR A 21 -0.53 19.75 38.25
N LYS A 22 -0.75 20.95 37.71
CA LYS A 22 -0.58 22.21 38.45
C LYS A 22 -1.55 22.34 39.62
N THR A 23 -2.82 21.94 39.44
CA THR A 23 -3.82 21.91 40.51
C THR A 23 -3.50 20.85 41.55
N LEU A 24 -3.10 19.64 41.16
CA LEU A 24 -2.66 18.62 42.11
C LEU A 24 -1.36 19.02 42.85
N LEU A 25 -0.43 19.71 42.19
CA LEU A 25 0.78 20.25 42.81
C LEU A 25 0.49 21.44 43.72
N SER A 26 -0.49 22.29 43.38
CA SER A 26 -0.93 23.39 44.24
C SER A 26 -1.69 22.85 45.45
N GLU A 27 -2.56 21.85 45.28
CA GLU A 27 -3.22 21.13 46.37
C GLU A 27 -2.21 20.42 47.27
N LYS A 28 -1.21 19.73 46.70
CA LYS A 28 -0.09 19.14 47.47
C LYS A 28 0.69 20.21 48.24
N ARG A 29 0.92 21.39 47.65
CA ARG A 29 1.58 22.51 48.34
C ARG A 29 0.73 23.06 49.47
N VAL A 30 -0.58 23.21 49.28
CA VAL A 30 -1.50 23.67 50.33
C VAL A 30 -1.62 22.63 51.43
N LEU A 31 -1.65 21.34 51.10
CA LEU A 31 -1.66 20.24 52.08
C LEU A 31 -0.34 20.16 52.85
N ASN A 32 0.81 20.31 52.18
CA ASN A 32 2.11 20.39 52.85
C ASN A 32 2.23 21.64 53.72
N GLN A 33 1.74 22.79 53.26
CA GLN A 33 1.70 24.03 54.04
C GLN A 33 0.80 23.87 55.27
N LYS A 34 -0.35 23.20 55.13
CA LYS A 34 -1.23 22.87 56.26
C LYS A 34 -0.62 21.82 57.19
N LEU A 35 0.16 20.88 56.66
CA LEU A 35 0.93 19.92 57.45
C LEU A 35 2.04 20.62 58.21
N ASP A 36 2.72 21.59 57.61
CA ASP A 36 3.71 22.44 58.26
C ASP A 36 3.05 23.36 59.30
N GLU A 37 1.89 23.94 59.03
CA GLU A 37 1.10 24.70 60.01
C GLU A 37 0.61 23.82 61.16
N ALA A 38 0.22 22.57 60.88
CA ALA A 38 -0.14 21.59 61.89
C ALA A 38 1.09 21.17 62.71
N ASN A 39 2.24 20.95 62.07
CA ASN A 39 3.50 20.66 62.74
C ASN A 39 4.00 21.85 63.57
N VAL A 40 3.80 23.09 63.11
CA VAL A 40 4.09 24.31 63.86
C VAL A 40 3.13 24.48 65.03
N ARG A 41 1.84 24.12 64.89
CA ARG A 41 0.89 24.08 66.00
C ARG A 41 1.23 22.98 67.00
N ILE A 42 1.62 21.79 66.53
CA ILE A 42 2.10 20.70 67.39
C ILE A 42 3.36 21.13 68.11
N PHE A 43 4.32 21.76 67.42
CA PHE A 43 5.53 22.30 68.02
C PHE A 43 5.24 23.44 69.00
N ALA A 44 4.25 24.30 68.72
CA ALA A 44 3.79 25.34 69.64
C ALA A 44 3.11 24.75 70.88
N LEU A 45 2.34 23.67 70.72
CA LEU A 45 1.74 22.90 71.83
C LEU A 45 2.81 22.16 72.63
N GLU A 46 3.81 21.55 71.99
CA GLU A 46 4.98 20.92 72.62
C GLU A 46 5.81 21.96 73.37
N ARG A 47 5.97 23.16 72.80
CA ARG A 47 6.64 24.29 73.45
C ARG A 47 5.82 24.84 74.62
N GLN A 48 4.49 24.93 74.50
CA GLN A 48 3.61 25.30 75.62
C GLN A 48 3.64 24.24 76.73
N LEU A 49 3.68 22.96 76.36
CA LEU A 49 3.83 21.84 77.29
C LEU A 49 5.19 21.92 78.00
N ALA A 50 6.28 22.17 77.26
CA ALA A 50 7.62 22.34 77.79
C ALA A 50 7.74 23.60 78.68
N ASP A 51 7.14 24.73 78.29
CA ASP A 51 7.09 25.94 79.12
C ASP A 51 6.27 25.73 80.40
N GLN A 52 5.18 24.95 80.33
CA GLN A 52 4.39 24.59 81.52
C GLN A 52 5.13 23.59 82.42
N GLN A 53 5.83 22.61 81.85
CA GLN A 53 6.69 21.68 82.58
C GLN A 53 7.86 22.42 83.23
N LEU A 54 8.51 23.35 82.53
CA LEU A 54 9.57 24.20 83.07
C LEU A 54 9.04 25.12 84.16
N ARG A 55 7.84 25.70 84.02
CA ARG A 55 7.20 26.49 85.09
C ARG A 55 6.85 25.63 86.30
N ALA A 56 6.39 24.40 86.10
CA ALA A 56 6.13 23.45 87.17
C ALA A 56 7.43 22.99 87.86
N GLU A 57 8.50 22.72 87.10
CA GLU A 57 9.84 22.39 87.61
C GLU A 57 10.48 23.56 88.36
N VAL A 58 10.39 24.79 87.84
CA VAL A 58 10.90 26.00 88.51
C VAL A 58 10.12 26.28 89.81
N ALA A 59 8.80 26.07 89.79
CA ALA A 59 7.97 26.18 91.00
C ALA A 59 8.29 25.08 92.03
N MET A 60 8.60 23.86 91.58
CA MET A 60 9.08 22.75 92.43
C MET A 60 10.51 22.98 92.95
N HIS A 61 11.41 23.54 92.14
CA HIS A 61 12.80 23.85 92.52
C HIS A 61 12.91 25.04 93.47
N SER A 62 11.99 26.01 93.44
CA SER A 62 11.99 27.10 94.44
C SER A 62 11.67 26.62 95.87
N MET A 63 11.22 25.37 96.05
CA MET A 63 10.98 24.74 97.36
C MET A 63 12.17 23.92 97.89
N ALA A 64 13.15 23.57 97.03
CA ALA A 64 14.29 22.74 97.43
C ALA A 64 15.54 23.60 97.75
N LYS A 65 15.77 23.91 99.04
CA LYS A 65 17.05 24.52 99.49
C LYS A 65 18.18 23.48 99.48
N SER A 66 18.84 23.30 98.34
CA SER A 66 20.29 22.99 98.24
C SER A 66 20.75 23.02 96.78
N PRO A 67 22.01 23.43 96.48
CA PRO A 67 22.44 23.67 95.10
C PRO A 67 22.87 22.37 94.41
N PRO A 68 22.58 22.16 93.11
CA PRO A 68 23.07 20.98 92.41
C PRO A 68 24.48 21.22 91.84
N LYS A 69 25.33 20.18 91.92
CA LYS A 69 26.60 20.04 91.16
C LYS A 69 26.30 19.65 89.70
N PRO A 70 27.21 19.93 88.74
CA PRO A 70 26.94 19.75 87.32
C PRO A 70 27.08 18.28 86.93
N ALA A 71 26.09 17.72 86.24
CA ALA A 71 26.20 16.43 85.57
C ALA A 71 25.62 16.53 84.16
N THR A 72 26.48 16.17 83.21
CA THR A 72 26.29 16.10 81.77
C THR A 72 25.43 14.89 81.36
N HIS A 73 24.61 15.10 80.33
CA HIS A 73 24.02 14.11 79.39
C HIS A 73 23.55 12.73 79.93
N ARG A 74 22.23 12.49 79.92
CA ARG A 74 21.56 11.31 79.33
C ARG A 74 20.03 11.38 79.49
N PHE A 75 19.32 11.78 78.44
CA PHE A 75 17.89 11.52 78.28
C PHE A 75 17.72 10.09 77.74
N LYS A 76 17.36 9.15 78.60
CA LYS A 76 16.66 7.90 78.24
C LYS A 76 16.15 7.21 79.50
N ASN A 77 14.83 7.03 79.55
CA ASN A 77 14.05 6.15 80.41
C ASN A 77 14.06 6.44 81.91
N LEU A 78 12.93 6.92 82.44
CA LEU A 78 12.49 6.45 83.76
C LEU A 78 10.96 6.50 83.91
N THR A 79 10.39 5.31 83.91
CA THR A 79 9.07 4.92 84.40
C THR A 79 8.98 5.19 85.90
N LEU A 80 7.98 5.96 86.36
CA LEU A 80 7.79 6.25 87.78
C LEU A 80 6.87 5.22 88.43
N GLN A 81 7.47 4.43 89.32
CA GLN A 81 6.85 3.46 90.22
C GLN A 81 6.44 4.19 91.51
N VAL A 82 5.19 4.03 91.93
CA VAL A 82 4.60 4.60 93.16
C VAL A 82 5.14 3.89 94.40
N MET A 83 5.50 4.61 95.47
CA MET A 83 5.44 4.07 96.85
C MET A 83 5.27 5.14 97.95
N LYS A 84 4.45 4.76 98.95
CA LYS A 84 3.95 5.47 100.14
C LYS A 84 4.99 5.68 101.26
N THR A 85 4.56 6.44 102.28
CA THR A 85 4.99 6.53 103.71
C THR A 85 5.98 7.66 104.01
N LYS A 86 5.96 8.42 105.13
CA LYS A 86 5.31 8.35 106.46
C LYS A 86 5.47 9.75 107.13
N MET A 87 4.57 10.18 108.02
CA MET A 87 4.75 11.36 108.91
C MET A 87 5.85 11.11 109.97
N PRO A 88 6.56 12.15 110.49
CA PRO A 88 6.14 12.73 111.78
C PRO A 88 6.34 14.27 111.98
N ASP A 89 5.40 14.84 112.75
CA ASP A 89 5.35 15.91 113.76
C ASP A 89 6.27 17.16 113.85
N GLU A 90 5.56 18.29 114.00
CA GLU A 90 5.72 19.49 114.86
C GLU A 90 7.03 20.31 114.89
N LYS A 91 7.01 21.52 114.30
CA LYS A 91 6.84 22.80 115.03
C LYS A 91 6.89 24.04 114.12
N ALA A 92 6.18 25.07 114.57
CA ALA A 92 6.23 26.50 114.25
C ALA A 92 5.36 26.99 113.06
N SER A 93 4.23 27.56 113.44
CA SER A 93 3.29 28.37 112.68
C SER A 93 3.85 29.75 112.31
N ASP A 94 3.78 30.09 111.03
CA ASP A 94 3.21 31.35 110.49
C ASP A 94 3.66 31.51 109.02
N ASP A 95 3.02 30.80 108.09
CA ASP A 95 3.11 31.09 106.63
C ASP A 95 2.08 30.28 105.78
N LEU A 96 0.91 29.92 106.33
CA LEU A 96 -0.01 28.96 105.69
C LEU A 96 -0.96 29.53 104.61
N ALA A 97 -1.07 30.85 104.41
CA ALA A 97 -2.06 31.42 103.48
C ALA A 97 -1.55 31.59 102.03
N THR A 98 -0.24 31.68 101.82
CA THR A 98 0.40 31.94 100.50
C THR A 98 0.93 30.68 99.81
N VAL A 99 1.17 29.60 100.57
CA VAL A 99 1.64 28.30 100.05
C VAL A 99 0.50 27.53 99.36
N GLY A 100 -0.70 27.53 99.95
CA GLY A 100 -1.86 26.80 99.41
C GLY A 100 -2.37 27.28 98.05
N LYS A 101 -2.14 28.54 97.66
CA LYS A 101 -2.52 29.05 96.32
C LYS A 101 -1.55 28.61 95.22
N LYS A 102 -0.26 28.48 95.54
CA LYS A 102 0.79 28.08 94.58
C LYS A 102 0.75 26.58 94.30
N ASP A 103 0.53 25.76 95.33
CA ASP A 103 0.35 24.31 95.16
C ASP A 103 -0.93 23.99 94.38
N LEU A 104 -1.98 24.79 94.52
CA LEU A 104 -3.21 24.67 93.72
C LEU A 104 -2.96 25.00 92.24
N GLU A 105 -2.13 25.99 91.95
CA GLU A 105 -1.79 26.43 90.59
C GLU A 105 -0.88 25.41 89.88
N ILE A 106 0.08 24.82 90.59
CA ILE A 106 0.93 23.71 90.10
C ILE A 106 0.09 22.48 89.80
N ASN A 107 -0.80 22.08 90.72
CA ASN A 107 -1.71 20.94 90.49
C ASN A 107 -2.67 21.20 89.31
N LYS A 108 -3.11 22.44 89.09
CA LYS A 108 -3.93 22.82 87.93
C LYS A 108 -3.16 22.76 86.62
N LEU A 109 -1.87 23.10 86.62
CA LEU A 109 -0.98 22.98 85.45
C LEU A 109 -0.61 21.52 85.14
N LEU A 110 -0.34 20.70 86.17
CA LEU A 110 -0.11 19.26 86.05
C LEU A 110 -1.35 18.51 85.53
N GLY A 111 -2.54 18.91 85.97
CA GLY A 111 -3.81 18.40 85.43
C GLY A 111 -3.95 18.72 83.94
N LYS A 112 -3.72 19.99 83.54
CA LYS A 112 -3.81 20.41 82.13
C LYS A 112 -2.78 19.72 81.22
N THR A 113 -1.57 19.47 81.70
CA THR A 113 -0.52 18.77 80.93
C THR A 113 -0.88 17.30 80.70
N ASN A 114 -1.35 16.59 81.74
CA ASN A 114 -1.80 15.21 81.61
C ASN A 114 -3.03 15.09 80.67
N GLU A 115 -3.94 16.05 80.73
CA GLU A 115 -5.09 16.14 79.81
C GLU A 115 -4.67 16.30 78.34
N LEU A 116 -3.70 17.18 78.07
CA LEU A 116 -3.13 17.38 76.72
C LEU A 116 -2.43 16.13 76.20
N GLU A 117 -1.68 15.43 77.05
CA GLU A 117 -1.03 14.16 76.68
C GLU A 117 -2.05 13.08 76.30
N THR A 118 -3.17 13.00 77.03
CA THR A 118 -4.24 12.04 76.76
C THR A 118 -4.92 12.31 75.42
N LEU A 119 -5.20 13.57 75.10
CA LEU A 119 -5.76 13.99 73.80
C LEU A 119 -4.79 13.76 72.63
N LEU A 120 -3.49 14.01 72.82
CA LEU A 120 -2.46 13.74 71.83
C LEU A 120 -2.29 12.24 71.57
N ALA A 121 -2.33 11.42 72.61
CA ALA A 121 -2.29 9.96 72.49
C ALA A 121 -3.50 9.43 71.71
N ALA A 122 -4.71 9.92 72.01
CA ALA A 122 -5.93 9.60 71.28
C ALA A 122 -5.86 10.02 69.81
N THR A 123 -5.34 11.21 69.52
CA THR A 123 -5.19 11.73 68.16
C THR A 123 -4.24 10.85 67.34
N ARG A 124 -3.06 10.52 67.88
CA ARG A 124 -2.08 9.63 67.22
C ARG A 124 -2.65 8.24 66.98
N ALA A 125 -3.42 7.70 67.94
CA ALA A 125 -4.00 6.37 67.82
C ALA A 125 -5.02 6.26 66.66
N ILE A 126 -5.67 7.36 66.27
CA ILE A 126 -6.68 7.38 65.19
C ILE A 126 -6.05 7.69 63.83
N THR A 127 -5.15 8.67 63.76
CA THR A 127 -4.59 9.14 62.48
C THR A 127 -3.64 8.17 61.80
N HIS A 128 -3.02 7.25 62.56
CA HIS A 128 -2.08 6.26 62.02
C HIS A 128 -2.75 4.98 61.49
N GLN A 129 -4.06 4.84 61.64
CA GLN A 129 -4.75 3.61 61.23
C GLN A 129 -4.96 3.55 59.72
N THR A 130 -4.86 2.33 59.17
CA THR A 130 -4.95 2.10 57.71
C THR A 130 -6.20 1.33 57.30
N ALA A 131 -6.97 0.81 58.28
CA ALA A 131 -8.22 0.10 58.03
C ALA A 131 -9.41 0.79 58.70
N HIS A 132 -10.58 0.75 58.03
CA HIS A 132 -11.84 1.32 58.53
C HIS A 132 -12.19 0.78 59.93
N ARG A 133 -12.00 -0.53 60.13
CA ARG A 133 -12.26 -1.22 61.40
C ARG A 133 -11.37 -0.73 62.56
N GLU A 134 -10.12 -0.41 62.26
CA GLU A 134 -9.14 0.06 63.24
C GLU A 134 -9.42 1.51 63.65
N VAL A 135 -9.83 2.35 62.70
CA VAL A 135 -10.29 3.73 62.96
C VAL A 135 -11.50 3.69 63.90
N VAL A 136 -12.53 2.89 63.58
CA VAL A 136 -13.73 2.71 64.44
C VAL A 136 -13.34 2.30 65.86
N SER A 137 -12.50 1.25 65.98
CA SER A 137 -12.04 0.77 67.29
C SER A 137 -11.24 1.81 68.06
N SER A 138 -10.33 2.52 67.40
CA SER A 138 -9.47 3.52 68.03
C SER A 138 -10.26 4.77 68.45
N THR A 139 -11.26 5.17 67.65
CA THR A 139 -12.17 6.28 67.99
C THR A 139 -13.03 5.94 69.19
N LEU A 140 -13.62 4.73 69.26
CA LEU A 140 -14.41 4.30 70.41
C LEU A 140 -13.56 4.16 71.68
N ASN A 141 -12.36 3.58 71.59
CA ASN A 141 -11.44 3.48 72.73
C ASN A 141 -10.94 4.85 73.21
N ALA A 142 -10.69 5.78 72.29
CA ALA A 142 -10.33 7.16 72.62
C ALA A 142 -11.47 7.92 73.31
N ALA A 143 -12.71 7.78 72.82
CA ALA A 143 -13.89 8.36 73.47
C ALA A 143 -14.05 7.83 74.90
N ARG A 144 -13.83 6.52 75.09
CA ARG A 144 -13.87 5.87 76.41
C ARG A 144 -12.83 6.41 77.39
N ASN A 145 -11.62 6.69 76.91
CA ASN A 145 -10.55 7.20 77.76
C ASN A 145 -10.70 8.70 78.08
N LEU A 146 -11.40 9.46 77.24
CA LEU A 146 -11.55 10.91 77.38
C LEU A 146 -12.75 11.32 78.24
N VAL A 147 -13.86 10.57 78.15
CA VAL A 147 -15.11 10.90 78.86
C VAL A 147 -15.67 9.63 79.49
N ALA A 148 -15.90 9.64 80.80
CA ALA A 148 -16.49 8.51 81.51
C ALA A 148 -17.99 8.41 81.21
N ALA A 149 -18.40 7.32 80.57
CA ALA A 149 -19.79 7.04 80.21
C ALA A 149 -20.07 5.53 80.17
N ARG A 150 -21.35 5.16 80.08
CA ARG A 150 -21.79 3.76 80.12
C ARG A 150 -21.74 3.10 78.74
N LYS A 151 -22.12 3.82 77.68
CA LYS A 151 -22.17 3.33 76.30
C LYS A 151 -21.63 4.40 75.33
N TYR A 152 -20.85 3.95 74.35
CA TYR A 152 -20.30 4.75 73.26
C TYR A 152 -20.74 4.12 71.94
N THR A 153 -21.33 4.91 71.06
CA THR A 153 -21.83 4.42 69.76
C THR A 153 -21.35 5.34 68.65
N LEU A 154 -20.68 4.77 67.66
CA LEU A 154 -20.16 5.44 66.48
C LEU A 154 -20.99 5.07 65.26
N ALA A 155 -21.57 6.07 64.61
CA ALA A 155 -22.38 5.92 63.42
C ALA A 155 -21.61 6.47 62.21
N ILE A 156 -21.40 5.66 61.16
CA ILE A 156 -20.66 6.07 59.95
C ILE A 156 -21.52 5.80 58.70
N THR A 157 -21.58 6.78 57.80
CA THR A 157 -22.31 6.65 56.53
C THR A 157 -21.75 5.52 55.65
N SER A 158 -22.64 4.71 55.07
CA SER A 158 -22.28 3.68 54.09
C SER A 158 -22.09 4.26 52.68
N GLU A 159 -21.48 3.48 51.78
CA GLU A 159 -21.26 3.81 50.37
C GLU A 159 -22.62 3.94 49.62
N GLY A 160 -23.28 5.09 49.76
CA GLY A 160 -24.61 5.35 49.19
C GLY A 160 -25.42 6.49 49.82
N LYS A 161 -24.91 7.17 50.86
CA LYS A 161 -25.56 8.29 51.60
C LYS A 161 -26.93 7.99 52.25
N SER A 162 -27.58 6.85 51.96
CA SER A 162 -28.93 6.52 52.44
C SER A 162 -28.95 5.69 53.73
N THR A 163 -27.84 5.02 54.07
CA THR A 163 -27.73 4.15 55.25
C THR A 163 -26.48 4.47 56.10
N ILE A 164 -26.55 4.15 57.39
CA ILE A 164 -25.52 4.38 58.41
C ILE A 164 -25.23 3.06 59.11
N ASN A 165 -23.95 2.74 59.28
CA ASN A 165 -23.50 1.57 60.03
C ASN A 165 -23.22 1.98 61.49
N LEU A 166 -23.73 1.21 62.44
CA LEU A 166 -23.65 1.49 63.87
C LEU A 166 -22.66 0.55 64.57
N TYR A 167 -21.71 1.13 65.30
CA TYR A 167 -20.71 0.39 66.07
C TYR A 167 -20.74 0.84 67.53
N SER A 168 -20.95 -0.08 68.48
CA SER A 168 -21.10 0.25 69.90
C SER A 168 -20.04 -0.39 70.79
N MET A 169 -19.77 0.25 71.93
CA MET A 169 -18.84 -0.23 72.97
C MET A 169 -19.35 0.16 74.36
N GLY A 170 -19.26 -0.76 75.33
CA GLY A 170 -19.65 -0.52 76.73
C GLY A 170 -18.49 -0.10 77.65
N ALA A 171 -18.82 0.34 78.87
CA ALA A 171 -17.86 0.62 79.94
C ALA A 171 -17.15 -0.66 80.45
N VAL A 172 -15.88 -0.55 80.82
CA VAL A 172 -15.09 -1.68 81.36
C VAL A 172 -15.59 -2.03 82.77
N SER A 173 -16.06 -3.27 82.96
CA SER A 173 -16.38 -3.82 84.29
C SER A 173 -15.10 -4.33 84.95
N LEU A 174 -14.82 -3.90 86.19
CA LEU A 174 -13.61 -4.29 86.95
C LEU A 174 -13.59 -5.78 87.40
N MET A 175 -14.53 -6.62 86.96
CA MET A 175 -14.67 -8.00 87.43
C MET A 175 -14.36 -9.10 86.41
N GLU A 176 -13.86 -8.80 85.21
CA GLU A 176 -13.48 -9.84 84.24
C GLU A 176 -11.96 -9.90 84.01
N GLU A 177 -11.27 -10.65 84.88
CA GLU A 177 -9.94 -11.21 84.57
C GLU A 177 -10.09 -12.41 83.62
N LYS A 178 -10.15 -12.16 82.31
CA LYS A 178 -9.68 -13.11 81.29
C LYS A 178 -8.86 -12.35 80.23
N PRO A 179 -7.70 -12.88 79.79
CA PRO A 179 -6.84 -12.18 78.86
C PRO A 179 -7.41 -12.32 77.44
N ALA A 180 -8.37 -11.47 77.08
CA ALA A 180 -8.79 -11.28 75.71
C ALA A 180 -7.94 -10.19 75.06
N ASN A 181 -7.51 -10.46 73.82
CA ASN A 181 -6.73 -9.63 72.90
C ASN A 181 -6.56 -8.14 73.22
N LYS A 182 -5.35 -7.64 72.99
CA LYS A 182 -4.81 -6.28 73.23
C LYS A 182 -5.60 -5.06 72.69
N TYR A 183 -6.83 -5.21 72.20
CA TYR A 183 -7.73 -4.12 71.81
C TYR A 183 -9.17 -4.54 72.14
N GLY A 184 -9.86 -3.80 73.02
CA GLY A 184 -11.25 -4.10 73.38
C GLY A 184 -12.16 -4.13 72.15
N GLY A 185 -12.90 -5.21 71.96
CA GLY A 185 -13.81 -5.38 70.83
C GLY A 185 -15.05 -4.48 70.94
N PHE A 186 -15.48 -3.92 69.82
CA PHE A 186 -16.77 -3.24 69.66
C PHE A 186 -17.79 -4.21 69.02
N THR A 187 -19.08 -3.96 69.22
CA THR A 187 -20.19 -4.70 68.62
C THR A 187 -20.71 -3.96 67.38
N ASP A 188 -20.95 -4.70 66.28
CA ASP A 188 -21.61 -4.17 65.08
C ASP A 188 -23.12 -4.34 65.26
N GLU A 189 -23.83 -3.22 65.37
CA GLU A 189 -25.27 -3.16 65.65
C GLU A 189 -26.10 -3.13 64.35
N GLY A 190 -25.44 -3.24 63.18
CA GLY A 190 -26.09 -3.27 61.87
C GLY A 190 -26.28 -1.90 61.22
N THR A 191 -27.17 -1.84 60.22
CA THR A 191 -27.39 -0.66 59.36
C THR A 191 -28.75 -0.01 59.59
N VAL A 192 -28.79 1.32 59.71
CA VAL A 192 -30.03 2.11 59.88
C VAL A 192 -30.14 3.17 58.78
N SER A 193 -31.35 3.55 58.37
CA SER A 193 -31.58 4.64 57.43
C SER A 193 -31.20 6.01 58.00
N VAL A 194 -30.75 6.92 57.14
CA VAL A 194 -30.55 8.34 57.51
C VAL A 194 -31.91 9.02 57.55
N ASP A 195 -32.59 9.02 58.70
CA ASP A 195 -33.88 9.70 58.91
C ASP A 195 -33.92 10.51 60.20
N ASN A 196 -34.90 11.41 60.33
CA ASN A 196 -35.01 12.29 61.49
C ASN A 196 -35.60 11.59 62.74
N THR A 197 -35.79 10.26 62.70
CA THR A 197 -36.42 9.50 63.79
C THR A 197 -35.43 9.03 64.85
N THR A 198 -34.15 8.99 64.49
CA THR A 198 -33.06 8.58 65.38
C THR A 198 -32.22 9.77 65.82
N THR A 199 -31.59 9.68 67.00
CA THR A 199 -30.65 10.72 67.46
C THR A 199 -29.47 10.89 66.50
N PHE A 200 -29.04 9.80 65.85
CA PHE A 200 -27.98 9.84 64.84
C PHE A 200 -28.42 10.56 63.58
N GLY A 201 -29.58 10.22 63.03
CA GLY A 201 -30.07 10.81 61.80
C GLY A 201 -30.48 12.28 61.98
N HIS A 202 -31.01 12.69 63.14
CA HIS A 202 -31.24 14.11 63.44
C HIS A 202 -29.94 14.92 63.45
N VAL A 203 -28.90 14.44 64.14
CA VAL A 203 -27.57 15.11 64.17
C VAL A 203 -26.92 15.11 62.79
N MET A 204 -27.12 14.07 61.99
CA MET A 204 -26.59 14.00 60.63
C MET A 204 -27.34 14.90 59.63
N MET A 205 -28.64 15.15 59.83
CA MET A 205 -29.41 16.09 59.00
C MET A 205 -29.19 17.55 59.40
N MET A 206 -29.17 17.85 60.70
CA MET A 206 -29.05 19.22 61.22
C MET A 206 -27.59 19.69 61.32
N GLY A 207 -26.65 18.76 61.52
CA GLY A 207 -25.23 19.05 61.72
C GLY A 207 -24.90 19.73 63.06
N THR A 208 -25.86 19.86 63.97
CA THR A 208 -25.63 20.47 65.28
C THR A 208 -25.42 19.40 66.34
N VAL A 209 -24.59 19.69 67.34
CA VAL A 209 -24.42 18.81 68.51
C VAL A 209 -25.75 18.70 69.25
N PHE A 210 -26.15 17.48 69.56
CA PHE A 210 -27.33 17.20 70.37
C PHE A 210 -26.88 16.89 71.80
N ASP A 211 -27.34 17.70 72.75
CA ASP A 211 -27.05 17.57 74.19
C ASP A 211 -28.38 17.59 74.95
N ALA A 212 -28.71 16.47 75.60
CA ALA A 212 -29.89 16.33 76.43
C ALA A 212 -29.50 16.02 77.87
N MET A 213 -29.79 16.96 78.79
CA MET A 213 -29.49 16.82 80.22
C MET A 213 -30.55 16.04 81.02
N GLN A 214 -31.69 15.71 80.42
CA GLN A 214 -32.66 14.76 80.97
C GLN A 214 -33.29 14.03 79.79
N ALA A 215 -33.07 12.72 79.70
CA ALA A 215 -33.60 11.84 78.66
C ALA A 215 -35.16 11.87 78.50
N THR A 216 -35.87 12.59 79.37
CA THR A 216 -37.35 12.53 79.50
C THR A 216 -38.11 13.77 79.03
N THR A 217 -37.49 14.85 78.55
CA THR A 217 -38.21 16.12 78.29
C THR A 217 -38.62 16.43 76.84
N THR A 218 -38.26 15.62 75.83
CA THR A 218 -38.66 15.91 74.43
C THR A 218 -39.44 14.81 73.71
N GLY A 219 -39.55 13.58 74.24
CA GLY A 219 -40.39 12.51 73.65
C GLY A 219 -40.00 12.03 72.24
N MET A 220 -39.06 12.70 71.54
CA MET A 220 -38.75 12.48 70.13
C MET A 220 -37.88 11.23 69.87
N PHE A 221 -37.32 10.59 70.90
CA PHE A 221 -36.36 9.47 70.75
C PHE A 221 -36.54 8.35 71.79
N ALA A 222 -37.72 8.27 72.42
CA ALA A 222 -37.98 7.33 73.53
C ALA A 222 -37.80 5.85 73.13
N SER A 223 -38.16 5.49 71.89
CA SER A 223 -38.03 4.11 71.37
C SER A 223 -36.59 3.61 71.34
N GLN A 224 -35.61 4.46 70.95
CA GLN A 224 -34.19 4.08 70.98
C GLN A 224 -33.63 3.93 72.40
N MET A 225 -34.30 4.52 73.40
CA MET A 225 -33.88 4.49 74.80
C MET A 225 -34.49 3.29 75.56
N GLU A 226 -35.60 2.73 75.09
CA GLU A 226 -36.21 1.49 75.60
C GLU A 226 -35.33 0.26 75.32
N ASP A 227 -34.53 0.29 74.26
CA ASP A 227 -33.60 -0.79 73.87
C ASP A 227 -32.31 -0.86 74.72
N LEU A 228 -32.11 0.05 75.69
CA LEU A 228 -30.92 0.07 76.55
C LEU A 228 -31.13 -0.78 77.82
N ASP A 229 -30.10 -1.52 78.24
CA ASP A 229 -30.08 -2.34 79.46
C ASP A 229 -29.98 -1.51 80.77
N PHE A 230 -29.97 -0.19 80.67
CA PHE A 230 -29.86 0.74 81.79
C PHE A 230 -30.64 2.03 81.54
N THR A 231 -31.00 2.75 82.62
CA THR A 231 -31.67 4.05 82.51
C THR A 231 -30.66 5.17 82.15
N PRO A 232 -30.77 5.79 80.97
CA PRO A 232 -29.86 6.85 80.54
C PRO A 232 -30.08 8.14 81.35
N HIS A 233 -29.00 8.80 81.74
CA HIS A 233 -29.04 10.07 82.48
C HIS A 233 -28.86 11.28 81.56
N SER A 234 -27.79 11.30 80.77
CA SER A 234 -27.51 12.32 79.76
C SER A 234 -27.01 11.68 78.47
N VAL A 235 -27.38 12.27 77.33
CA VAL A 235 -26.97 11.84 75.98
C VAL A 235 -26.31 13.00 75.27
N LEU A 236 -25.10 12.76 74.77
CA LEU A 236 -24.38 13.69 73.91
C LEU A 236 -24.11 13.02 72.57
N CYS A 237 -24.54 13.65 71.48
CA CYS A 237 -24.31 13.18 70.12
C CYS A 237 -23.65 14.28 69.29
N VAL A 238 -22.44 14.01 68.81
CA VAL A 238 -21.57 14.97 68.14
C VAL A 238 -21.40 14.55 66.66
N PRO A 239 -21.60 15.46 65.69
CA PRO A 239 -21.42 15.13 64.28
C PRO A 239 -19.94 14.96 63.93
N ILE A 240 -19.64 13.92 63.15
CA ILE A 240 -18.32 13.67 62.59
C ILE A 240 -18.25 14.36 61.24
N ARG A 241 -17.34 15.31 61.12
CA ARG A 241 -17.17 16.14 59.92
C ARG A 241 -15.82 15.89 59.27
N ASN A 242 -15.77 15.94 57.95
CA ASN A 242 -14.51 16.08 57.24
C ASN A 242 -13.97 17.52 57.32
N ALA A 243 -12.78 17.74 56.79
CA ALA A 243 -12.14 19.06 56.75
C ALA A 243 -12.92 20.11 55.93
N HIS A 244 -13.87 19.69 55.08
CA HIS A 244 -14.73 20.54 54.26
C HIS A 244 -16.11 20.79 54.90
N GLY A 245 -16.34 20.28 56.11
CA GLY A 245 -17.60 20.43 56.84
C GLY A 245 -18.72 19.44 56.45
N THR A 246 -18.47 18.52 55.52
CA THR A 246 -19.42 17.43 55.19
C THR A 246 -19.53 16.46 56.36
N ILE A 247 -20.76 16.08 56.71
CA ILE A 247 -21.03 15.15 57.80
C ILE A 247 -20.84 13.71 57.29
N LEU A 248 -19.91 12.99 57.88
CA LEU A 248 -19.58 11.59 57.56
C LEU A 248 -20.25 10.59 58.50
N GLY A 249 -20.74 11.05 59.65
CA GLY A 249 -21.29 10.21 60.70
C GLY A 249 -21.58 11.00 61.98
N ALA A 250 -21.82 10.31 63.10
CA ALA A 250 -22.02 10.90 64.41
C ALA A 250 -21.49 9.98 65.53
N LEU A 251 -20.97 10.56 66.61
CA LEU A 251 -20.54 9.85 67.82
C LEU A 251 -21.51 10.16 68.96
N GLN A 252 -22.16 9.14 69.50
CA GLN A 252 -23.05 9.22 70.64
C GLN A 252 -22.39 8.65 71.90
N VAL A 253 -22.55 9.35 73.02
CA VAL A 253 -22.07 8.96 74.35
C VAL A 253 -23.22 9.07 75.35
N VAL A 254 -23.44 8.02 76.14
CA VAL A 254 -24.58 7.92 77.07
C VAL A 254 -24.12 7.56 78.49
N THR A 255 -24.51 8.37 79.48
CA THR A 255 -24.23 8.12 80.91
C THR A 255 -25.39 7.40 81.61
N GLN A 256 -25.12 6.67 82.68
CA GLN A 256 -26.13 5.94 83.46
C GLN A 256 -26.46 6.69 84.75
N ARG A 257 -27.75 6.67 85.15
CA ARG A 257 -28.19 7.19 86.45
C ARG A 257 -27.82 6.20 87.56
N GLN A 258 -27.02 6.62 88.54
CA GLN A 258 -26.75 5.81 89.74
C GLN A 258 -27.84 6.07 90.80
N HIS A 259 -28.29 5.01 91.48
CA HIS A 259 -29.25 5.10 92.58
C HIS A 259 -28.51 5.37 93.90
N SER A 260 -29.04 6.32 94.68
CA SER A 260 -28.73 6.73 96.06
C SER A 260 -27.74 7.91 96.26
N ASP A 261 -28.21 8.86 97.07
CA ASP A 261 -27.57 10.10 97.49
C ASP A 261 -26.37 9.84 98.40
N GLU A 262 -25.17 10.22 97.97
CA GLU A 262 -24.13 10.83 98.83
C GLU A 262 -22.99 11.39 97.95
N TYR A 263 -22.81 12.72 98.03
CA TYR A 263 -21.64 13.50 97.59
C TYR A 263 -21.30 13.60 96.08
N MET A 264 -21.79 14.70 95.48
CA MET A 264 -21.06 15.58 94.55
C MET A 264 -20.22 14.89 93.46
N HIS A 265 -20.86 14.47 92.36
CA HIS A 265 -20.55 14.78 90.94
C HIS A 265 -21.60 14.04 90.09
N ASN A 266 -22.80 14.62 89.93
CA ASN A 266 -23.74 14.19 88.89
C ASN A 266 -22.99 14.28 87.55
N GLN A 267 -22.72 13.14 86.89
CA GLN A 267 -22.02 13.07 85.60
C GLN A 267 -22.91 13.60 84.46
N VAL A 268 -23.13 14.90 84.50
CA VAL A 268 -23.59 15.71 83.38
C VAL A 268 -22.35 16.06 82.56
N PHE A 269 -22.42 15.94 81.23
CA PHE A 269 -21.28 16.30 80.38
C PHE A 269 -20.88 17.76 80.62
N THR A 270 -19.61 17.98 80.94
CA THR A 270 -19.07 19.32 81.12
C THR A 270 -18.82 19.98 79.76
N SER A 271 -18.67 21.31 79.73
CA SER A 271 -18.24 22.01 78.50
C SER A 271 -16.91 21.50 77.96
N LEU A 272 -16.05 21.01 78.86
CA LEU A 272 -14.77 20.40 78.52
C LEU A 272 -14.93 19.01 77.87
N ASP A 273 -15.90 18.20 78.30
CA ASP A 273 -16.20 16.89 77.68
C ASP A 273 -16.72 17.07 76.24
N LYS A 274 -17.54 18.10 76.03
CA LYS A 274 -18.02 18.47 74.69
C LYS A 274 -16.86 18.88 73.77
N GLU A 275 -15.98 19.77 74.23
CA GLU A 275 -14.80 20.22 73.47
C GLU A 275 -13.87 19.03 73.12
N ARG A 276 -13.64 18.12 74.07
CA ARG A 276 -12.84 16.90 73.87
C ARG A 276 -13.43 15.97 72.82
N LEU A 277 -14.74 15.73 72.87
CA LEU A 277 -15.43 14.86 71.90
C LEU A 277 -15.55 15.51 70.52
N GLU A 278 -15.73 16.83 70.45
CA GLU A 278 -15.69 17.59 69.19
C GLU A 278 -14.32 17.47 68.52
N HIS A 279 -13.22 17.67 69.27
CA HIS A 279 -11.87 17.45 68.77
C HIS A 279 -11.66 16.03 68.25
N LEU A 280 -12.12 15.02 69.00
CA LEU A 280 -12.04 13.62 68.60
C LEU A 280 -12.81 13.35 67.30
N CYS A 281 -14.02 13.91 67.15
CA CYS A 281 -14.86 13.74 65.97
C CYS A 281 -14.22 14.36 64.71
N VAL A 282 -13.53 15.50 64.83
CA VAL A 282 -12.79 16.11 63.71
C VAL A 282 -11.62 15.21 63.26
N VAL A 283 -10.89 14.62 64.22
CA VAL A 283 -9.77 13.71 63.92
C VAL A 283 -10.28 12.42 63.28
N ALA A 284 -11.33 11.82 63.84
CA ALA A 284 -11.96 10.62 63.29
C ALA A 284 -12.53 10.86 61.88
N GLY A 285 -13.20 12.00 61.65
CA GLY A 285 -13.73 12.36 60.34
C GLY A 285 -12.63 12.54 59.29
N SER A 286 -11.49 13.11 59.68
CA SER A 286 -10.32 13.25 58.80
C SER A 286 -9.72 11.88 58.44
N ALA A 287 -9.61 10.95 59.41
CA ALA A 287 -9.10 9.60 59.17
C ALA A 287 -10.00 8.77 58.25
N VAL A 288 -11.32 8.78 58.48
CA VAL A 288 -12.29 8.07 57.63
C VAL A 288 -12.30 8.62 56.20
N TRP A 289 -12.23 9.95 56.04
CA TRP A 289 -12.15 10.58 54.72
C TRP A 289 -10.88 10.18 53.95
N ASN A 290 -9.73 10.17 54.62
CA ASN A 290 -8.47 9.77 54.02
C ASN A 290 -8.47 8.31 53.54
N LEU A 291 -9.09 7.40 54.31
CA LEU A 291 -9.25 6.00 53.89
C LEU A 291 -10.13 5.86 52.65
N ARG A 292 -11.25 6.59 52.60
CA ARG A 292 -12.13 6.61 51.44
C ARG A 292 -11.42 7.15 50.20
N LEU A 293 -10.75 8.30 50.34
CA LEU A 293 -9.97 8.90 49.26
C LEU A 293 -8.82 7.99 48.80
N SER A 294 -8.17 7.27 49.73
CA SER A 294 -7.12 6.31 49.41
C SER A 294 -7.68 5.12 48.62
N LYS A 295 -8.87 4.61 48.96
CA LYS A 295 -9.53 3.52 48.23
C LYS A 295 -9.92 3.96 46.82
N GLU A 296 -10.53 5.13 46.67
CA GLU A 296 -10.86 5.75 45.37
C GLU A 296 -9.60 5.96 44.52
N ARG A 297 -8.53 6.50 45.13
CA ARG A 297 -7.23 6.67 44.47
C ARG A 297 -6.62 5.33 44.04
N GLN A 298 -6.68 4.30 44.88
CA GLN A 298 -6.14 2.98 44.57
C GLN A 298 -6.91 2.31 43.41
N MET A 299 -8.24 2.44 43.40
CA MET A 299 -9.05 1.97 42.26
C MET A 299 -8.72 2.73 40.97
N ALA A 300 -8.61 4.06 41.03
CA ALA A 300 -8.20 4.86 39.88
C ALA A 300 -6.78 4.50 39.40
N GLN A 301 -5.85 4.28 40.33
CA GLN A 301 -4.48 3.90 40.01
C GLN A 301 -4.41 2.50 39.38
N SER A 302 -5.18 1.54 39.87
CA SER A 302 -5.31 0.20 39.27
C SER A 302 -5.87 0.28 37.84
N ARG A 303 -6.91 1.08 37.60
CA ARG A 303 -7.47 1.30 36.25
C ARG A 303 -6.43 1.92 35.30
N ILE A 304 -5.68 2.93 35.75
CA ILE A 304 -4.60 3.55 34.96
C ILE A 304 -3.49 2.54 34.65
N GLU A 305 -3.12 1.70 35.61
CA GLU A 305 -2.10 0.66 35.40
C GLU A 305 -2.52 -0.35 34.32
N ILE A 306 -3.79 -0.77 34.32
CA ILE A 306 -4.37 -1.65 33.29
C ILE A 306 -4.28 -0.99 31.91
N LEU A 307 -4.70 0.28 31.79
CA LEU A 307 -4.63 1.03 30.53
C LEU A 307 -3.18 1.22 30.03
N LEU A 308 -2.23 1.51 30.93
CA LEU A 308 -0.81 1.60 30.60
C LEU A 308 -0.23 0.27 30.13
N ARG A 309 -0.62 -0.84 30.77
CA ARG A 309 -0.24 -2.20 30.35
C ARG A 309 -0.77 -2.52 28.96
N LEU A 310 -2.01 -2.14 28.67
CA LEU A 310 -2.62 -2.30 27.34
C LEU A 310 -1.85 -1.51 26.27
N ASN A 311 -1.56 -0.23 26.51
CA ASN A 311 -0.75 0.59 25.60
C ASN A 311 0.65 0.02 25.36
N ARG A 312 1.31 -0.48 26.40
CA ARG A 312 2.61 -1.14 26.26
C ARG A 312 2.52 -2.43 25.45
N SER A 313 1.44 -3.20 25.62
CA SER A 313 1.19 -4.41 24.84
C SER A 313 0.99 -4.09 23.36
N ILE A 314 0.23 -3.03 23.03
CA ILE A 314 0.04 -2.57 21.65
C ILE A 314 1.36 -2.16 20.99
N ALA A 315 2.25 -1.49 21.73
CA ALA A 315 3.54 -1.04 21.21
C ALA A 315 4.51 -2.19 20.95
N VAL A 316 4.44 -3.27 21.74
CA VAL A 316 5.39 -4.40 21.68
C VAL A 316 4.91 -5.52 20.76
N GLU A 317 3.61 -5.77 20.67
CA GLU A 317 3.08 -6.93 19.96
C GLU A 317 3.10 -6.73 18.44
N VAL A 318 3.68 -7.71 17.73
CA VAL A 318 3.70 -7.75 16.26
C VAL A 318 2.50 -8.51 15.71
N ASN A 319 1.96 -9.48 16.47
CA ASN A 319 0.82 -10.30 16.05
C ASN A 319 -0.50 -9.66 16.49
N SER A 320 -1.25 -9.12 15.53
CA SER A 320 -2.53 -8.44 15.78
C SER A 320 -3.62 -9.35 16.35
N ALA A 321 -3.65 -10.64 16.01
CA ALA A 321 -4.67 -11.56 16.53
C ALA A 321 -4.47 -11.85 18.03
N ALA A 322 -3.23 -12.11 18.44
CA ALA A 322 -2.88 -12.30 19.85
C ALA A 322 -3.08 -11.02 20.67
N LEU A 323 -2.82 -9.86 20.06
CA LEU A 323 -3.06 -8.56 20.68
C LEU A 323 -4.56 -8.29 20.88
N LEU A 324 -5.40 -8.64 19.90
CA LEU A 324 -6.86 -8.50 20.03
C LEU A 324 -7.42 -9.33 21.18
N GLU A 325 -7.01 -10.58 21.33
CA GLU A 325 -7.40 -11.42 22.48
C GLU A 325 -7.04 -10.73 23.80
N LYS A 326 -5.80 -10.22 23.94
CA LYS A 326 -5.38 -9.47 25.14
C LYS A 326 -6.18 -8.19 25.36
N ILE A 327 -6.52 -7.46 24.30
CA ILE A 327 -7.33 -6.24 24.39
C ILE A 327 -8.74 -6.59 24.91
N MET A 328 -9.30 -7.71 24.45
CA MET A 328 -10.59 -8.19 24.92
C MET A 328 -10.52 -8.70 26.36
N ASP A 329 -9.49 -9.43 26.77
CA ASP A 329 -9.28 -9.83 28.17
C ASP A 329 -9.21 -8.61 29.11
N VAL A 330 -8.53 -7.54 28.68
CA VAL A 330 -8.48 -6.28 29.43
C VAL A 330 -9.85 -5.60 29.51
N SER A 331 -10.70 -5.75 28.48
CA SER A 331 -12.06 -5.22 28.51
C SER A 331 -12.91 -5.86 29.60
N TYR A 332 -12.75 -7.17 29.82
CA TYR A 332 -13.38 -7.89 30.92
C TYR A 332 -12.91 -7.37 32.28
N GLU A 333 -11.60 -7.18 32.46
CA GLU A 333 -11.03 -6.70 33.72
C GLU A 333 -11.45 -5.26 34.04
N LEU A 334 -11.46 -4.37 33.03
CA LEU A 334 -11.71 -2.94 33.20
C LEU A 334 -13.19 -2.62 33.44
N LEU A 335 -14.10 -3.27 32.70
CA LEU A 335 -15.54 -3.01 32.78
C LEU A 335 -16.28 -3.92 33.77
N ARG A 336 -15.64 -5.03 34.18
CA ARG A 336 -16.23 -6.06 35.04
C ARG A 336 -17.59 -6.53 34.51
N CYS A 337 -17.63 -6.94 33.25
CA CYS A 337 -18.82 -7.43 32.56
C CYS A 337 -18.85 -8.96 32.43
N GLU A 338 -20.03 -9.52 32.17
CA GLU A 338 -20.24 -10.95 31.94
C GLU A 338 -19.68 -11.39 30.58
N CYS A 339 -19.89 -10.60 29.53
CA CYS A 339 -19.45 -10.89 28.16
C CYS A 339 -18.97 -9.62 27.44
N ALA A 340 -17.91 -9.76 26.64
CA ALA A 340 -17.41 -8.75 25.73
C ALA A 340 -17.21 -9.38 24.34
N ASN A 341 -17.94 -8.88 23.34
CA ASN A 341 -17.93 -9.42 21.98
C ASN A 341 -17.25 -8.43 21.02
N LEU A 342 -16.48 -8.94 20.07
CA LEU A 342 -15.88 -8.18 18.97
C LEU A 342 -16.47 -8.66 17.64
N TYR A 343 -17.15 -7.75 16.96
CA TYR A 343 -17.75 -7.98 15.65
C TYR A 343 -16.94 -7.25 14.57
N LEU A 344 -16.23 -7.98 13.72
CA LEU A 344 -15.48 -7.41 12.60
C LEU A 344 -16.44 -7.12 11.43
N LYS A 345 -16.34 -5.93 10.85
CA LYS A 345 -17.08 -5.57 9.65
C LYS A 345 -16.33 -6.10 8.43
N ILE A 346 -17.00 -6.94 7.64
CA ILE A 346 -16.43 -7.43 6.39
C ILE A 346 -16.73 -6.40 5.30
N GLN A 347 -15.69 -5.91 4.62
CA GLN A 347 -15.87 -4.96 3.53
C GLN A 347 -16.59 -5.62 2.34
N GLY A 348 -17.61 -4.93 1.82
CA GLY A 348 -18.43 -5.41 0.69
C GLY A 348 -19.57 -6.35 1.08
N GLU A 349 -19.64 -6.80 2.33
CA GLU A 349 -20.69 -7.70 2.80
C GLU A 349 -21.65 -6.99 3.77
N ARG A 350 -22.86 -7.54 3.88
CA ARG A 350 -23.88 -7.10 4.85
C ARG A 350 -23.85 -7.92 6.14
N ASP A 351 -22.75 -8.58 6.42
CA ASP A 351 -22.57 -9.42 7.59
C ASP A 351 -21.37 -8.96 8.43
N LEU A 352 -21.49 -9.17 9.74
CA LEU A 352 -20.45 -8.97 10.75
C LEU A 352 -19.92 -10.32 11.21
N PHE A 353 -18.61 -10.46 11.26
CA PHE A 353 -17.95 -11.68 11.74
C PHE A 353 -17.63 -11.58 13.23
N VAL A 354 -18.05 -12.58 14.01
CA VAL A 354 -17.80 -12.63 15.46
C VAL A 354 -16.37 -13.15 15.70
N ALA A 355 -15.42 -12.23 15.86
CA ALA A 355 -14.00 -12.57 16.02
C ALA A 355 -13.64 -12.99 17.45
N HIS A 356 -14.31 -12.38 18.44
CA HIS A 356 -14.14 -12.70 19.85
C HIS A 356 -15.51 -12.64 20.55
N GLY A 357 -15.75 -13.57 21.47
CA GLY A 357 -17.01 -13.73 22.18
C GLY A 357 -17.07 -15.11 22.84
N SER A 358 -18.23 -15.49 23.35
CA SER A 358 -18.43 -16.82 23.93
C SER A 358 -18.20 -17.95 22.91
N ASP A 359 -17.72 -19.11 23.38
CA ASP A 359 -17.34 -20.25 22.52
C ASP A 359 -18.45 -20.70 21.55
N HIS A 360 -19.71 -20.43 21.89
CA HIS A 360 -20.87 -20.83 21.09
C HIS A 360 -21.16 -19.89 19.92
N VAL A 361 -20.65 -18.64 19.97
CA VAL A 361 -20.96 -17.57 19.01
C VAL A 361 -19.74 -17.17 18.18
N ARG A 362 -18.54 -17.41 18.72
CA ARG A 362 -17.27 -17.17 18.04
C ARG A 362 -17.22 -17.89 16.68
N GLY A 363 -16.84 -17.16 15.63
CA GLY A 363 -16.73 -17.67 14.26
C GLY A 363 -18.03 -17.67 13.46
N GLN A 364 -19.15 -17.17 14.03
CA GLN A 364 -20.41 -17.02 13.31
C GLN A 364 -20.50 -15.65 12.61
N TYR A 365 -21.48 -15.54 11.71
CA TYR A 365 -21.82 -14.32 10.98
C TYR A 365 -23.18 -13.80 11.46
N VAL A 366 -23.26 -12.48 11.66
CA VAL A 366 -24.47 -11.78 12.10
C VAL A 366 -24.79 -10.67 11.11
N SER A 367 -26.02 -10.58 10.64
CA SER A 367 -26.44 -9.56 9.67
C SER A 367 -26.24 -8.16 10.25
N ILE A 368 -25.58 -7.28 9.48
CA ILE A 368 -25.38 -5.87 9.83
C ILE A 368 -26.71 -5.12 9.97
N ASP A 369 -27.80 -5.63 9.36
CA ASP A 369 -29.13 -5.02 9.41
C ASP A 369 -29.90 -5.36 10.71
N LYS A 370 -29.44 -6.35 11.49
CA LYS A 370 -30.08 -6.80 12.74
C LYS A 370 -29.21 -6.49 13.97
N GLY A 371 -29.84 -6.33 15.14
CA GLY A 371 -29.14 -6.17 16.42
C GLY A 371 -28.57 -4.77 16.69
N ILE A 372 -28.16 -4.54 17.94
CA ILE A 372 -27.51 -3.30 18.39
C ILE A 372 -26.13 -3.16 17.75
N ALA A 373 -25.35 -4.26 17.70
CA ALA A 373 -24.05 -4.28 17.01
C ALA A 373 -24.16 -3.86 15.52
N GLY A 374 -25.21 -4.32 14.81
CA GLY A 374 -25.49 -3.91 13.45
C GLY A 374 -25.82 -2.42 13.32
N LEU A 375 -26.64 -1.88 14.23
CA LEU A 375 -26.93 -0.44 14.28
C LEU A 375 -25.66 0.39 14.43
N VAL A 376 -24.80 0.04 15.40
CA VAL A 376 -23.52 0.74 15.65
C VAL A 376 -22.58 0.62 14.46
N ALA A 377 -22.52 -0.53 13.79
CA ALA A 377 -21.70 -0.74 12.60
C ALA A 377 -22.13 0.12 11.39
N ARG A 378 -23.42 0.47 11.29
CA ARG A 378 -23.97 1.33 10.23
C ARG A 378 -23.86 2.82 10.56
N THR A 379 -24.15 3.20 11.80
CA THR A 379 -24.25 4.63 12.19
C THR A 379 -22.95 5.18 12.75
N GLY A 380 -22.10 4.33 13.33
CA GLY A 380 -20.90 4.76 14.07
C GLY A 380 -21.21 5.52 15.37
N GLN A 381 -22.45 5.44 15.86
CA GLN A 381 -22.88 6.03 17.12
C GLN A 381 -22.82 5.01 18.25
N VAL A 382 -22.30 5.44 19.40
CA VAL A 382 -22.25 4.61 20.61
C VAL A 382 -23.67 4.40 21.15
N VAL A 383 -23.98 3.18 21.56
CA VAL A 383 -25.28 2.83 22.16
C VAL A 383 -25.04 2.27 23.56
N THR A 384 -25.64 2.92 24.55
CA THR A 384 -25.68 2.44 25.94
C THR A 384 -27.13 2.25 26.34
N THR A 385 -27.53 1.02 26.64
CA THR A 385 -28.87 0.72 27.15
C THR A 385 -28.78 -0.16 28.40
N ASN A 386 -29.37 0.33 29.51
CA ASN A 386 -29.52 -0.45 30.74
C ASN A 386 -30.80 -1.31 30.75
N ASN A 387 -31.54 -1.33 29.64
CA ASN A 387 -32.65 -2.24 29.39
C ASN A 387 -32.66 -2.68 27.91
N ALA A 388 -31.95 -3.76 27.62
CA ALA A 388 -31.75 -4.25 26.25
C ALA A 388 -33.07 -4.70 25.60
N ILE A 389 -33.96 -5.35 26.36
CA ILE A 389 -35.22 -5.93 25.86
C ILE A 389 -36.18 -4.87 25.30
N GLU A 390 -36.15 -3.66 25.84
CA GLU A 390 -36.97 -2.52 25.39
C GLU A 390 -36.35 -1.76 24.20
N HIS A 391 -35.08 -2.03 23.87
CA HIS A 391 -34.41 -1.30 22.80
C HIS A 391 -34.93 -1.75 21.41
N PRO A 392 -35.34 -0.83 20.51
CA PRO A 392 -35.98 -1.19 19.24
C PRO A 392 -35.16 -2.07 18.30
N CYS A 393 -33.83 -1.98 18.40
CA CYS A 393 -32.90 -2.75 17.56
C CYS A 393 -32.33 -3.99 18.26
N PHE A 394 -32.85 -4.38 19.43
CA PHE A 394 -32.37 -5.57 20.15
C PHE A 394 -32.81 -6.85 19.44
N ASP A 395 -31.88 -7.78 19.23
CA ASP A 395 -32.13 -9.05 18.56
C ASP A 395 -32.33 -10.17 19.60
N LYS A 396 -33.60 -10.51 19.86
CA LYS A 396 -33.96 -11.58 20.81
C LYS A 396 -33.63 -12.97 20.29
N GLU A 397 -33.62 -13.17 18.97
CA GLU A 397 -33.33 -14.47 18.35
C GLU A 397 -31.89 -14.90 18.61
N LEU A 398 -30.96 -13.94 18.66
CA LEU A 398 -29.55 -14.18 18.96
C LEU A 398 -29.35 -14.66 20.40
N ASP A 399 -30.01 -14.04 21.37
CA ASP A 399 -29.97 -14.44 22.78
C ASP A 399 -30.57 -15.84 23.00
N GLU A 400 -31.72 -16.13 22.38
CA GLU A 400 -32.39 -17.44 22.43
C GLU A 400 -31.52 -18.56 21.84
N ARG A 401 -30.83 -18.29 20.72
CA ARG A 401 -29.92 -19.23 20.08
C ARG A 401 -28.67 -19.51 20.91
N ASN A 402 -28.20 -18.53 21.66
CA ASN A 402 -26.94 -18.58 22.39
C ASN A 402 -27.12 -18.96 23.87
N GLY A 403 -28.35 -19.06 24.37
CA GLY A 403 -28.66 -19.38 25.76
C GLY A 403 -28.22 -18.29 26.75
N GLN A 404 -28.01 -17.06 26.28
CA GLN A 404 -27.60 -15.91 27.09
C GLN A 404 -28.77 -14.96 27.33
N THR A 405 -28.78 -14.28 28.48
CA THR A 405 -29.81 -13.30 28.82
C THR A 405 -29.20 -11.91 28.93
N THR A 406 -29.30 -11.15 27.85
CA THR A 406 -28.74 -9.81 27.76
C THR A 406 -29.71 -8.80 28.38
N ARG A 407 -29.32 -8.22 29.53
CA ARG A 407 -30.13 -7.22 30.26
C ARG A 407 -29.67 -5.81 29.97
N LYS A 408 -28.36 -5.60 29.93
CA LYS A 408 -27.72 -4.29 29.71
C LYS A 408 -26.64 -4.42 28.65
N VAL A 409 -26.55 -3.44 27.76
CA VAL A 409 -25.62 -3.43 26.62
C VAL A 409 -24.93 -2.09 26.53
N LEU A 410 -23.60 -2.12 26.37
CA LEU A 410 -22.78 -0.99 25.97
C LEU A 410 -22.03 -1.37 24.70
N CYS A 411 -22.29 -0.66 23.61
CA CYS A 411 -21.80 -1.02 22.28
C CYS A 411 -21.13 0.20 21.62
N VAL A 412 -19.86 0.05 21.23
CA VAL A 412 -19.02 1.12 20.68
C VAL A 412 -18.42 0.71 19.33
N PRO A 413 -18.30 1.65 18.37
CA PRO A 413 -17.65 1.38 17.09
C PRO A 413 -16.13 1.38 17.25
N VAL A 414 -15.47 0.45 16.57
CA VAL A 414 -14.02 0.43 16.38
C VAL A 414 -13.70 1.11 15.06
N LYS A 415 -12.91 2.17 15.12
CA LYS A 415 -12.59 2.98 13.95
C LYS A 415 -11.10 2.91 13.62
N ASP A 416 -10.78 3.07 12.33
CA ASP A 416 -9.41 3.37 11.91
C ASP A 416 -9.05 4.85 12.21
N PRO A 417 -7.77 5.25 12.07
CA PRO A 417 -7.35 6.64 12.26
C PRO A 417 -8.08 7.65 11.35
N GLU A 418 -8.60 7.19 10.21
CA GLU A 418 -9.36 7.98 9.25
C GLU A 418 -10.85 8.11 9.61
N GLY A 419 -11.33 7.35 10.60
CA GLY A 419 -12.71 7.37 11.11
C GLY A 419 -13.66 6.34 10.47
N ASN A 420 -13.18 5.45 9.60
CA ASN A 420 -13.95 4.35 9.04
C ASN A 420 -14.18 3.26 10.08
N ILE A 421 -15.39 2.70 10.11
CA ILE A 421 -15.76 1.66 11.07
C ILE A 421 -15.21 0.31 10.58
N LEU A 422 -14.25 -0.26 11.32
CA LEU A 422 -13.64 -1.56 11.06
C LEU A 422 -14.35 -2.70 11.80
N ALA A 423 -14.84 -2.41 13.01
CA ALA A 423 -15.46 -3.40 13.88
C ALA A 423 -16.38 -2.73 14.90
N VAL A 424 -17.00 -3.51 15.78
CA VAL A 424 -17.82 -3.06 16.90
C VAL A 424 -17.47 -3.89 18.13
N VAL A 425 -17.29 -3.24 19.28
CA VAL A 425 -17.13 -3.91 20.57
C VAL A 425 -18.40 -3.75 21.39
N GLU A 426 -18.90 -4.85 21.93
CA GLU A 426 -20.12 -4.90 22.73
C GLU A 426 -19.82 -5.52 24.09
N ALA A 427 -20.09 -4.79 25.17
CA ALA A 427 -20.05 -5.31 26.54
C ALA A 427 -21.49 -5.52 27.04
N THR A 428 -21.74 -6.67 27.65
CA THR A 428 -23.06 -7.04 28.18
C THR A 428 -22.98 -7.37 29.67
N ASN A 429 -24.00 -6.93 30.41
CA ASN A 429 -24.24 -7.18 31.84
C ASN A 429 -23.03 -6.96 32.77
N LYS A 430 -23.07 -5.93 33.64
CA LYS A 430 -22.06 -5.80 34.70
C LYS A 430 -22.18 -6.89 35.78
N LEU A 431 -21.04 -7.40 36.24
CA LEU A 431 -20.93 -8.43 37.28
C LEU A 431 -21.47 -7.97 38.65
N ASP A 432 -21.37 -6.67 38.95
CA ASP A 432 -21.93 -6.07 40.17
C ASP A 432 -23.41 -5.67 40.02
N SER A 433 -24.03 -6.02 38.89
CA SER A 433 -25.42 -5.66 38.52
C SER A 433 -25.71 -4.15 38.42
N SER A 434 -24.69 -3.30 38.49
CA SER A 434 -24.83 -1.85 38.34
C SER A 434 -25.13 -1.46 36.88
N ASP A 435 -25.51 -0.20 36.66
CA ASP A 435 -25.73 0.36 35.33
C ASP A 435 -24.41 0.71 34.63
N PHE A 436 -24.40 0.69 33.30
CA PHE A 436 -23.30 1.28 32.54
C PHE A 436 -23.33 2.80 32.68
N SER A 437 -22.21 3.36 33.15
CA SER A 437 -22.00 4.78 33.36
C SER A 437 -21.34 5.45 32.15
N VAL A 438 -21.28 6.79 32.19
CA VAL A 438 -20.52 7.58 31.22
C VAL A 438 -19.03 7.23 31.26
N GLU A 439 -18.50 6.89 32.45
CA GLU A 439 -17.11 6.47 32.63
C GLU A 439 -16.84 5.14 31.91
N ASP A 440 -17.74 4.16 32.02
CA ASP A 440 -17.63 2.87 31.32
C ASP A 440 -17.63 3.06 29.80
N THR A 441 -18.43 4.01 29.32
CA THR A 441 -18.47 4.36 27.90
C THR A 441 -17.11 4.90 27.43
N LEU A 442 -16.46 5.75 28.22
CA LEU A 442 -15.12 6.26 27.92
C LEU A 442 -14.09 5.12 27.88
N PHE A 443 -14.11 4.23 28.88
CA PHE A 443 -13.18 3.09 28.94
C PHE A 443 -13.33 2.13 27.77
N LEU A 444 -14.57 1.76 27.42
CA LEU A 444 -14.79 0.88 26.28
C LEU A 444 -14.40 1.57 24.97
N ASN A 445 -14.58 2.89 24.85
CA ASN A 445 -14.12 3.65 23.68
C ASN A 445 -12.58 3.67 23.55
N TYR A 446 -11.83 3.78 24.66
CA TYR A 446 -10.37 3.64 24.64
C TYR A 446 -9.93 2.25 24.18
N ILE A 447 -10.63 1.20 24.64
CA ILE A 447 -10.39 -0.18 24.19
C ILE A 447 -10.70 -0.32 22.70
N ALA A 448 -11.79 0.28 22.23
CA ALA A 448 -12.15 0.27 20.82
C ALA A 448 -11.14 1.02 19.95
N GLU A 449 -10.59 2.14 20.40
CA GLU A 449 -9.53 2.87 19.71
C GLU A 449 -8.24 2.02 19.62
N ALA A 450 -7.85 1.39 20.72
CA ALA A 450 -6.74 0.43 20.76
C ALA A 450 -6.92 -0.76 19.81
N ALA A 451 -8.12 -1.35 19.80
CA ALA A 451 -8.48 -2.43 18.88
C ALA A 451 -8.45 -1.93 17.42
N GLY A 452 -8.90 -0.71 17.18
CA GLY A 452 -8.91 -0.06 15.87
C GLY A 452 -7.51 0.13 15.31
N ILE A 453 -6.59 0.66 16.11
CA ILE A 453 -5.16 0.79 15.75
C ILE A 453 -4.56 -0.59 15.43
N SER A 454 -4.86 -1.61 16.22
CA SER A 454 -4.32 -2.96 16.04
C SER A 454 -4.85 -3.64 14.77
N LEU A 455 -6.16 -3.52 14.51
CA LEU A 455 -6.81 -4.01 13.29
C LEU A 455 -6.31 -3.26 12.05
N HIS A 456 -6.23 -1.94 12.12
CA HIS A 456 -5.70 -1.12 11.03
C HIS A 456 -4.24 -1.47 10.72
N LYS A 457 -3.39 -1.64 11.74
CA LYS A 457 -2.00 -2.12 11.58
C LYS A 457 -1.96 -3.50 10.93
N ALA A 458 -2.85 -4.42 11.29
CA ALA A 458 -2.95 -5.75 10.68
C ALA A 458 -3.30 -5.66 9.19
N MET A 459 -4.29 -4.82 8.86
CA MET A 459 -4.73 -4.58 7.49
C MET A 459 -3.60 -3.97 6.65
N LEU A 460 -2.95 -2.91 7.16
CA LEU A 460 -1.79 -2.30 6.49
C LEU A 460 -0.63 -3.29 6.31
N LEU A 461 -0.32 -4.10 7.32
CA LEU A 461 0.72 -5.13 7.20
C LEU A 461 0.37 -6.14 6.11
N SER A 462 -0.90 -6.57 6.04
CA SER A 462 -1.39 -7.46 4.99
C SER A 462 -1.26 -6.81 3.60
N GLU A 463 -1.65 -5.54 3.46
CA GLU A 463 -1.49 -4.79 2.21
C GLU A 463 -0.01 -4.64 1.81
N VAL A 464 0.88 -4.39 2.76
CA VAL A 464 2.33 -4.31 2.52
C VAL A 464 2.89 -5.66 2.11
N ILE A 465 2.47 -6.76 2.73
CA ILE A 465 2.87 -8.12 2.34
C ILE A 465 2.39 -8.42 0.92
N ILE A 466 1.14 -8.10 0.58
CA ILE A 466 0.60 -8.28 -0.76
C ILE A 466 1.38 -7.44 -1.77
N ALA A 467 1.62 -6.15 -1.49
CA ALA A 467 2.39 -5.24 -2.34
C ALA A 467 3.84 -5.72 -2.55
N LYS A 468 4.47 -6.26 -1.49
CA LYS A 468 5.78 -6.89 -1.58
C LYS A 468 5.73 -8.13 -2.49
N ARG A 469 4.77 -9.04 -2.29
CA ARG A 469 4.63 -10.24 -3.15
C ARG A 469 4.37 -9.86 -4.61
N LEU A 470 3.58 -8.81 -4.87
CA LEU A 470 3.34 -8.25 -6.21
C LEU A 470 4.61 -7.64 -6.83
N THR A 471 5.45 -7.00 -6.02
CA THR A 471 6.75 -6.47 -6.48
C THR A 471 7.74 -7.60 -6.76
N ASP A 472 7.78 -8.62 -5.91
CA ASP A 472 8.62 -9.80 -6.09
C ASP A 472 8.25 -10.58 -7.36
N ILE A 473 6.95 -10.78 -7.64
CA ILE A 473 6.53 -11.41 -8.90
C ILE A 473 6.86 -10.53 -10.11
N ARG A 474 6.69 -9.20 -10.02
CA ARG A 474 7.09 -8.28 -11.10
C ARG A 474 8.56 -8.41 -11.45
N LEU A 475 9.44 -8.44 -10.45
CA LEU A 475 10.87 -8.63 -10.67
C LEU A 475 11.17 -9.99 -11.29
N LYS A 476 10.53 -11.06 -10.82
CA LYS A 476 10.70 -12.41 -11.38
C LYS A 476 10.19 -12.52 -12.81
N LEU A 477 9.04 -11.93 -13.10
CA LEU A 477 8.50 -11.87 -14.46
C LEU A 477 9.44 -11.09 -15.38
N ASN A 478 9.96 -9.95 -14.93
CA ASN A 478 10.91 -9.16 -15.71
C ASN A 478 12.24 -9.88 -15.94
N ASP A 479 12.78 -10.54 -14.91
CA ASP A 479 13.98 -11.38 -15.02
C ASP A 479 13.76 -12.55 -15.98
N TYR A 480 12.57 -13.16 -15.93
CA TYR A 480 12.19 -14.22 -16.85
C TYR A 480 12.14 -13.73 -18.29
N VAL A 481 11.48 -12.60 -18.55
CA VAL A 481 11.40 -11.95 -19.88
C VAL A 481 12.78 -11.65 -20.46
N LEU A 482 13.77 -11.30 -19.62
CA LEU A 482 15.13 -10.96 -20.06
C LEU A 482 15.99 -12.18 -20.40
N HIS A 483 15.80 -13.31 -19.71
CA HIS A 483 16.72 -14.45 -19.76
C HIS A 483 16.13 -15.72 -20.39
N HIS A 484 14.80 -15.85 -20.46
CA HIS A 484 14.12 -17.07 -20.86
C HIS A 484 13.07 -16.76 -21.93
N SER A 485 13.00 -17.59 -22.97
CA SER A 485 12.05 -17.44 -24.07
C SER A 485 10.90 -18.46 -24.03
N ASP A 486 10.79 -19.28 -22.99
CA ASP A 486 9.78 -20.34 -22.91
C ASP A 486 8.45 -19.85 -22.30
N ILE A 487 7.34 -20.03 -23.00
CA ILE A 487 6.02 -19.65 -22.47
C ILE A 487 5.54 -20.60 -21.36
N HIS A 488 5.97 -21.86 -21.37
CA HIS A 488 5.48 -22.87 -20.43
C HIS A 488 5.96 -22.58 -19.01
N SER A 489 7.26 -22.35 -18.84
CA SER A 489 7.80 -22.01 -17.53
C SER A 489 7.32 -20.63 -17.04
N LEU A 490 6.93 -19.71 -17.95
CA LEU A 490 6.23 -18.46 -17.57
C LEU A 490 4.83 -18.75 -17.00
N THR A 491 4.04 -19.60 -17.66
CA THR A 491 2.70 -19.96 -17.16
C THR A 491 2.77 -20.68 -15.82
N ASP A 492 3.74 -21.57 -15.62
CA ASP A 492 3.97 -22.25 -14.35
C ASP A 492 4.38 -21.26 -13.24
N LEU A 493 5.27 -20.31 -13.55
CA LEU A 493 5.66 -19.23 -12.64
C LEU A 493 4.45 -18.40 -12.20
N ILE A 494 3.59 -18.02 -13.16
CA ILE A 494 2.35 -17.26 -12.90
C ILE A 494 1.39 -18.08 -12.03
N MET A 495 1.19 -19.37 -12.32
CA MET A 495 0.27 -20.21 -11.55
C MET A 495 0.75 -20.41 -10.10
N VAL A 496 2.04 -20.69 -9.90
CA VAL A 496 2.63 -20.89 -8.56
C VAL A 496 2.55 -19.60 -7.73
N HIS A 497 2.93 -18.46 -8.31
CA HIS A 497 2.89 -17.19 -7.60
C HIS A 497 1.48 -16.64 -7.44
N GLY A 498 0.62 -16.79 -8.44
CA GLY A 498 -0.79 -16.42 -8.37
C GLY A 498 -1.52 -17.15 -7.25
N LYS A 499 -1.29 -18.47 -7.10
CA LYS A 499 -1.82 -19.26 -5.97
C LYS A 499 -1.39 -18.68 -4.63
N ALA A 500 -0.12 -18.33 -4.47
CA ALA A 500 0.42 -17.81 -3.21
C ALA A 500 -0.04 -16.37 -2.90
N ILE A 501 -0.21 -15.52 -3.91
CA ILE A 501 -0.68 -14.12 -3.75
C ILE A 501 -2.16 -14.11 -3.41
N MET A 502 -2.96 -14.91 -4.11
CA MET A 502 -4.41 -14.95 -3.95
C MET A 502 -4.87 -15.86 -2.82
N GLU A 503 -3.95 -16.64 -2.24
CA GLU A 503 -4.21 -17.59 -1.15
C GLU A 503 -5.40 -18.50 -1.49
N CYS A 504 -5.33 -19.12 -2.67
CA CYS A 504 -6.36 -20.03 -3.17
C CYS A 504 -5.84 -21.46 -3.26
N ASP A 505 -6.75 -22.43 -3.39
CA ASP A 505 -6.38 -23.83 -3.55
C ASP A 505 -5.75 -24.08 -4.92
N ARG A 506 -6.37 -23.55 -5.98
CA ARG A 506 -5.83 -23.64 -7.35
C ARG A 506 -5.90 -22.28 -8.04
N PHE A 507 -4.85 -22.01 -8.81
CA PHE A 507 -4.78 -20.86 -9.70
C PHE A 507 -4.65 -21.37 -11.14
N GLY A 508 -5.67 -21.11 -11.95
CA GLY A 508 -5.70 -21.41 -13.36
C GLY A 508 -5.32 -20.18 -14.17
N PHE A 509 -4.55 -20.38 -15.23
CA PHE A 509 -4.14 -19.32 -16.14
C PHE A 509 -4.25 -19.80 -17.58
N LEU A 510 -5.23 -19.27 -18.34
CA LEU A 510 -5.51 -19.67 -19.71
C LEU A 510 -5.14 -18.55 -20.68
N LEU A 511 -4.38 -18.87 -21.72
CA LEU A 511 -4.10 -17.94 -22.81
C LEU A 511 -5.26 -17.97 -23.82
N VAL A 512 -5.59 -16.80 -24.39
CA VAL A 512 -6.64 -16.66 -25.40
C VAL A 512 -6.02 -16.70 -26.80
N ASP A 513 -6.50 -17.62 -27.64
CA ASP A 513 -6.24 -17.62 -29.08
C ASP A 513 -7.50 -17.17 -29.84
N HIS A 514 -7.49 -15.90 -30.24
CA HIS A 514 -8.58 -15.29 -31.00
C HIS A 514 -8.60 -15.67 -32.48
N LEU A 515 -7.53 -16.23 -33.03
CA LEU A 515 -7.53 -16.70 -34.42
C LEU A 515 -8.34 -18.00 -34.51
N LYS A 516 -8.23 -18.85 -33.49
CA LYS A 516 -8.92 -20.14 -33.41
C LYS A 516 -10.20 -20.11 -32.60
N ASN A 517 -10.47 -19.00 -31.91
CA ASN A 517 -11.55 -18.90 -30.92
C ASN A 517 -11.42 -19.99 -29.84
N GLU A 518 -10.22 -20.16 -29.29
CA GLU A 518 -9.90 -21.16 -28.26
C GLU A 518 -9.22 -20.53 -27.03
N LEU A 519 -9.47 -21.11 -25.86
CA LEU A 519 -8.68 -20.95 -24.65
C LEU A 519 -7.75 -22.16 -24.54
N TRP A 520 -6.49 -21.91 -24.15
CA TRP A 520 -5.54 -22.99 -23.98
C TRP A 520 -4.65 -22.81 -22.75
N ILE A 521 -4.32 -23.94 -22.12
CA ILE A 521 -3.42 -24.08 -20.97
C ILE A 521 -2.26 -24.97 -21.38
N THR A 522 -1.07 -24.60 -20.91
CA THR A 522 0.10 -25.48 -20.95
C THR A 522 0.55 -25.71 -19.53
N SER A 523 0.60 -26.97 -19.10
CA SER A 523 1.17 -27.30 -17.79
C SER A 523 2.11 -28.49 -17.92
N ASN A 524 3.28 -28.37 -17.29
CA ASN A 524 4.19 -29.49 -17.11
C ASN A 524 3.69 -30.34 -15.94
N ASN A 525 3.09 -31.49 -16.23
CA ASN A 525 2.75 -32.46 -15.19
C ASN A 525 4.05 -33.09 -14.68
N GLY A 526 4.51 -32.63 -13.51
CA GLY A 526 5.82 -32.94 -12.92
C GLY A 526 6.14 -34.41 -12.60
N ASN A 527 5.32 -35.37 -13.03
CA ASN A 527 5.52 -36.80 -12.74
C ASN A 527 5.72 -37.70 -13.98
N LEU A 528 5.50 -37.23 -15.22
CA LEU A 528 5.67 -38.08 -16.42
C LEU A 528 6.46 -37.45 -17.57
N GLY A 529 6.84 -36.18 -17.51
CA GLY A 529 7.54 -35.52 -18.62
C GLY A 529 6.67 -35.25 -19.86
N ASP A 530 5.40 -35.66 -19.84
CA ASP A 530 4.42 -35.35 -20.88
C ASP A 530 3.87 -33.92 -20.70
N GLN A 531 4.05 -33.11 -21.74
CA GLN A 531 3.47 -31.78 -21.85
C GLN A 531 1.96 -31.91 -22.10
N VAL A 532 1.13 -31.52 -21.13
CA VAL A 532 -0.32 -31.54 -21.30
C VAL A 532 -0.77 -30.15 -21.76
N THR A 533 -1.17 -30.06 -23.02
CA THR A 533 -1.85 -28.90 -23.60
C THR A 533 -3.35 -29.14 -23.59
N VAL A 534 -4.09 -28.35 -22.81
CA VAL A 534 -5.56 -28.42 -22.76
C VAL A 534 -6.10 -27.27 -23.59
N ARG A 535 -6.93 -27.57 -24.60
CA ARG A 535 -7.63 -26.57 -25.41
C ARG A 535 -9.14 -26.70 -25.25
N GLN A 536 -9.84 -25.58 -25.17
CA GLN A 536 -11.30 -25.53 -25.14
C GLN A 536 -11.81 -24.33 -25.96
N PRO A 537 -13.06 -24.36 -26.46
CA PRO A 537 -13.63 -23.22 -27.17
C PRO A 537 -13.67 -21.96 -26.28
N ILE A 538 -13.45 -20.78 -26.88
CA ILE A 538 -13.36 -19.49 -26.18
C ILE A 538 -14.63 -19.11 -25.41
N TYR A 539 -15.78 -19.69 -25.76
CA TYR A 539 -17.08 -19.42 -25.12
C TYR A 539 -17.43 -20.45 -24.03
N LYS A 540 -16.59 -21.45 -23.77
CA LYS A 540 -16.91 -22.54 -22.85
C LYS A 540 -16.65 -22.17 -21.38
N GLY A 541 -17.66 -22.35 -20.52
CA GLY A 541 -17.57 -22.22 -19.07
C GLY A 541 -17.36 -20.79 -18.56
N ILE A 542 -17.07 -20.65 -17.26
CA ILE A 542 -16.83 -19.36 -16.60
C ILE A 542 -15.64 -18.62 -17.24
N SER A 543 -14.55 -19.33 -17.52
CA SER A 543 -13.38 -18.75 -18.19
C SER A 543 -13.71 -18.22 -19.58
N GLY A 544 -14.62 -18.89 -20.31
CA GLY A 544 -15.03 -18.46 -21.64
C GLY A 544 -15.96 -17.25 -21.62
N LEU A 545 -16.85 -17.15 -20.62
CA LEU A 545 -17.64 -15.94 -20.40
C LEU A 545 -16.70 -14.74 -20.19
N VAL A 546 -15.73 -14.86 -19.29
CA VAL A 546 -14.75 -13.79 -19.02
C VAL A 546 -13.92 -13.45 -20.26
N ALA A 547 -13.50 -14.46 -21.05
CA ALA A 547 -12.74 -14.26 -22.28
C ALA A 547 -13.51 -13.49 -23.36
N THR A 548 -14.84 -13.70 -23.43
CA THR A 548 -15.70 -13.12 -24.47
C THR A 548 -16.30 -11.78 -24.06
N THR A 549 -16.65 -11.59 -22.79
CA THR A 549 -17.24 -10.33 -22.29
C THR A 549 -16.19 -9.33 -21.82
N GLY A 550 -15.03 -9.81 -21.35
CA GLY A 550 -14.05 -8.97 -20.65
C GLY A 550 -14.52 -8.51 -19.27
N GLU A 551 -15.58 -9.10 -18.72
CA GLU A 551 -16.09 -8.79 -17.39
C GLU A 551 -15.57 -9.81 -16.36
N THR A 552 -15.28 -9.35 -15.15
CA THR A 552 -14.82 -10.20 -14.06
C THR A 552 -16.00 -10.98 -13.47
N VAL A 553 -15.84 -12.29 -13.28
CA VAL A 553 -16.83 -13.14 -12.61
C VAL A 553 -16.31 -13.52 -11.23
N CYS A 554 -17.12 -13.28 -10.20
CA CYS A 554 -16.82 -13.65 -8.83
C CYS A 554 -18.05 -14.32 -8.23
N THR A 555 -17.95 -15.62 -7.95
CA THR A 555 -19.04 -16.41 -7.35
C THR A 555 -18.64 -17.00 -6.00
N ARG A 556 -19.59 -16.98 -5.07
CA ARG A 556 -19.46 -17.59 -3.74
C ARG A 556 -19.63 -19.10 -3.77
N ASP A 557 -20.45 -19.60 -4.70
CA ASP A 557 -20.67 -21.03 -4.93
C ASP A 557 -20.72 -21.30 -6.44
N ALA A 558 -19.73 -22.02 -6.95
CA ALA A 558 -19.60 -22.36 -8.36
C ALA A 558 -20.79 -23.20 -8.85
N TYR A 559 -21.36 -24.06 -8.00
CA TYR A 559 -22.51 -24.91 -8.37
C TYR A 559 -23.78 -24.11 -8.62
N THR A 560 -23.87 -22.88 -8.11
CA THR A 560 -25.00 -21.98 -8.37
C THR A 560 -24.85 -21.20 -9.69
N HIS A 561 -23.66 -21.21 -10.30
CA HIS A 561 -23.39 -20.45 -11.50
C HIS A 561 -23.80 -21.25 -12.76
N SER A 562 -24.60 -20.65 -13.64
CA SER A 562 -25.22 -21.32 -14.80
C SER A 562 -24.22 -21.93 -15.80
N LEU A 563 -22.99 -21.41 -15.85
CA LEU A 563 -21.92 -21.85 -16.74
C LEU A 563 -20.89 -22.77 -16.07
N PHE A 564 -21.11 -23.19 -14.82
CA PHE A 564 -20.22 -24.14 -14.16
C PHE A 564 -20.58 -25.59 -14.54
N ASP A 565 -19.57 -26.37 -14.94
CA ASP A 565 -19.71 -27.78 -15.29
C ASP A 565 -19.14 -28.65 -14.15
N PRO A 566 -19.99 -29.34 -13.36
CA PRO A 566 -19.52 -30.16 -12.24
C PRO A 566 -18.96 -31.52 -12.68
N THR A 567 -18.94 -31.84 -13.97
CA THR A 567 -18.51 -33.17 -14.46
C THR A 567 -17.09 -33.53 -14.01
N HIS A 568 -16.16 -32.58 -14.05
CA HIS A 568 -14.77 -32.78 -13.60
C HIS A 568 -14.63 -32.90 -12.08
N ASP A 569 -15.39 -32.12 -11.32
CA ASP A 569 -15.47 -32.22 -9.86
C ASP A 569 -15.98 -33.62 -9.45
N ASN A 570 -17.06 -34.09 -10.09
CA ASN A 570 -17.66 -35.40 -9.85
C ASN A 570 -16.70 -36.56 -10.19
N LEU A 571 -15.88 -36.42 -11.24
CA LEU A 571 -14.88 -37.41 -11.65
C LEU A 571 -13.66 -37.46 -10.71
N THR A 572 -13.23 -36.31 -10.21
CA THR A 572 -11.98 -36.20 -9.41
C THR A 572 -12.22 -36.25 -7.90
N GLY A 573 -13.47 -36.10 -7.46
CA GLY A 573 -13.83 -35.91 -6.05
C GLY A 573 -13.42 -34.54 -5.49
N TYR A 574 -12.90 -33.64 -6.35
CA TYR A 574 -12.57 -32.27 -5.98
C TYR A 574 -13.85 -31.42 -5.95
N ARG A 575 -13.98 -30.49 -5.00
CA ARG A 575 -15.13 -29.58 -4.90
C ARG A 575 -14.71 -28.13 -5.13
N THR A 576 -15.17 -27.56 -6.22
CA THR A 576 -15.05 -26.14 -6.55
C THR A 576 -16.19 -25.38 -5.89
N THR A 577 -15.86 -24.51 -4.93
CA THR A 577 -16.83 -23.74 -4.13
C THR A 577 -16.76 -22.27 -4.51
N SER A 578 -15.71 -21.52 -4.16
CA SER A 578 -15.59 -20.12 -4.56
C SER A 578 -14.72 -19.95 -5.81
N VAL A 579 -15.11 -19.06 -6.72
CA VAL A 579 -14.35 -18.78 -7.96
C VAL A 579 -14.26 -17.29 -8.21
N LEU A 580 -13.05 -16.80 -8.50
CA LEU A 580 -12.78 -15.45 -8.99
C LEU A 580 -12.01 -15.54 -10.31
N CYS A 581 -12.64 -15.12 -11.40
CA CYS A 581 -12.11 -15.21 -12.75
C CYS A 581 -12.03 -13.81 -13.38
N MET A 582 -10.84 -13.39 -13.82
CA MET A 582 -10.56 -12.03 -14.28
C MET A 582 -9.81 -12.05 -15.63
N PRO A 583 -10.15 -11.15 -16.57
CA PRO A 583 -9.44 -11.05 -17.83
C PRO A 583 -8.11 -10.33 -17.65
N VAL A 584 -7.12 -10.75 -18.42
CA VAL A 584 -5.86 -10.02 -18.64
C VAL A 584 -5.95 -9.36 -20.00
N PHE A 585 -5.77 -8.06 -20.02
CA PHE A 585 -5.92 -7.25 -21.22
C PHE A 585 -4.58 -7.04 -21.95
N GLU A 586 -4.67 -6.71 -23.23
CA GLU A 586 -3.53 -6.28 -24.03
C GLU A 586 -2.97 -4.93 -23.55
N GLU A 587 -1.65 -4.78 -23.51
CA GLU A 587 -0.96 -3.55 -23.11
C GLU A 587 -1.11 -2.44 -24.16
N HIS A 588 -1.28 -1.19 -23.70
CA HIS A 588 -1.27 0.05 -24.51
C HIS A 588 -2.43 0.27 -25.52
N VAL A 589 -3.63 -0.24 -25.28
CA VAL A 589 -4.80 0.08 -26.14
C VAL A 589 -5.74 1.09 -25.45
N PRO A 590 -5.91 2.34 -25.96
CA PRO A 590 -6.72 3.37 -25.30
C PRO A 590 -8.24 3.11 -25.32
N SER A 591 -8.74 2.24 -26.21
CA SER A 591 -10.18 1.90 -26.27
C SER A 591 -10.41 0.44 -26.68
N LYS A 592 -11.25 -0.27 -25.92
CA LYS A 592 -11.59 -1.71 -26.08
C LYS A 592 -10.37 -2.63 -26.14
N PRO A 593 -9.60 -2.74 -25.05
CA PRO A 593 -8.45 -3.64 -25.01
C PRO A 593 -8.91 -5.10 -25.16
N LYS A 594 -8.17 -5.86 -25.95
CA LYS A 594 -8.46 -7.28 -26.22
C LYS A 594 -8.06 -8.13 -25.01
N VAL A 595 -8.86 -9.14 -24.66
CA VAL A 595 -8.49 -10.11 -23.61
C VAL A 595 -7.42 -11.05 -24.17
N VAL A 596 -6.22 -11.06 -23.59
CA VAL A 596 -5.09 -11.91 -24.05
C VAL A 596 -4.94 -13.19 -23.22
N ALA A 597 -5.39 -13.16 -21.97
CA ALA A 597 -5.41 -14.30 -21.08
C ALA A 597 -6.57 -14.18 -20.07
N VAL A 598 -6.89 -15.27 -19.40
CA VAL A 598 -7.87 -15.32 -18.32
C VAL A 598 -7.22 -15.98 -17.12
N ALA A 599 -7.24 -15.30 -15.97
CA ALA A 599 -6.70 -15.80 -14.72
C ALA A 599 -7.85 -16.13 -13.76
N MET A 600 -7.80 -17.32 -13.16
CA MET A 600 -8.90 -17.90 -12.39
C MET A 600 -8.41 -18.46 -11.06
N CYS A 601 -8.91 -17.91 -9.96
CA CYS A 601 -8.71 -18.43 -8.62
C CYS A 601 -9.86 -19.35 -8.24
N ILE A 602 -9.54 -20.53 -7.72
CA ILE A 602 -10.51 -21.53 -7.26
C ILE A 602 -10.27 -21.77 -5.77
N ASN A 603 -11.33 -21.67 -4.98
CA ASN A 603 -11.39 -21.84 -3.52
C ASN A 603 -10.42 -20.91 -2.78
N LYS A 604 -10.89 -19.74 -2.35
CA LYS A 604 -10.14 -18.88 -1.42
C LYS A 604 -9.93 -19.62 -0.10
N LEU A 605 -8.70 -19.66 0.38
CA LEU A 605 -8.33 -20.33 1.62
C LEU A 605 -8.17 -19.32 2.76
N GLN A 606 -8.72 -19.67 3.91
CA GLN A 606 -8.40 -19.04 5.19
C GLN A 606 -8.06 -20.14 6.19
N GLY A 607 -6.76 -20.44 6.31
CA GLY A 607 -6.32 -21.64 7.02
C GLY A 607 -6.73 -22.91 6.27
N SER A 608 -7.52 -23.78 6.92
CA SER A 608 -8.05 -25.02 6.33
C SER A 608 -9.46 -24.87 5.73
N GLN A 609 -10.09 -23.71 5.88
CA GLN A 609 -11.45 -23.46 5.41
C GLN A 609 -11.47 -22.77 4.05
N VAL A 610 -12.49 -23.09 3.24
CA VAL A 610 -12.78 -22.41 1.98
C VAL A 610 -13.78 -21.29 2.23
N ILE A 611 -13.42 -20.06 1.87
CA ILE A 611 -14.26 -18.86 2.01
C ILE A 611 -14.59 -18.24 0.65
N ALA A 612 -15.46 -17.24 0.62
CA ALA A 612 -15.75 -16.47 -0.58
C ALA A 612 -14.66 -15.41 -0.86
N PHE A 613 -14.44 -15.09 -2.15
CA PHE A 613 -13.62 -13.94 -2.54
C PHE A 613 -14.37 -12.62 -2.30
N ASN A 614 -13.66 -11.61 -1.81
CA ASN A 614 -14.20 -10.27 -1.53
C ASN A 614 -13.68 -9.20 -2.51
N ASP A 615 -14.06 -7.94 -2.32
CA ASP A 615 -13.65 -6.84 -3.22
C ASP A 615 -12.14 -6.50 -3.12
N GLN A 616 -11.51 -6.78 -1.98
CA GLN A 616 -10.06 -6.63 -1.82
C GLN A 616 -9.31 -7.72 -2.61
N ASP A 617 -9.84 -8.94 -2.66
CA ASP A 617 -9.32 -10.00 -3.53
C ASP A 617 -9.45 -9.60 -5.00
N LYS A 618 -10.58 -9.02 -5.42
CA LYS A 618 -10.74 -8.48 -6.79
C LYS A 618 -9.68 -7.42 -7.11
N THR A 619 -9.45 -6.49 -6.19
CA THR A 619 -8.44 -5.43 -6.36
C THR A 619 -7.03 -6.00 -6.43
N THR A 620 -6.73 -7.00 -5.59
CA THR A 620 -5.44 -7.70 -5.58
C THR A 620 -5.22 -8.48 -6.88
N MET A 621 -6.23 -9.20 -7.34
CA MET A 621 -6.22 -9.94 -8.60
C MET A 621 -6.03 -8.98 -9.78
N SER A 622 -6.68 -7.82 -9.77
CA SER A 622 -6.53 -6.80 -10.81
C SER A 622 -5.09 -6.30 -10.91
N ARG A 623 -4.44 -6.00 -9.78
CA ARG A 623 -3.02 -5.62 -9.74
C ARG A 623 -2.11 -6.73 -10.27
N LEU A 624 -2.38 -7.98 -9.87
CA LEU A 624 -1.64 -9.14 -10.38
C LEU A 624 -1.80 -9.29 -11.91
N CYS A 625 -3.03 -9.15 -12.42
CA CYS A 625 -3.31 -9.18 -13.86
C CYS A 625 -2.57 -8.06 -14.61
N THR A 626 -2.39 -6.88 -14.02
CA THR A 626 -1.58 -5.79 -14.61
C THR A 626 -0.09 -6.16 -14.71
N GLU A 627 0.48 -6.79 -13.69
CA GLU A 627 1.87 -7.25 -13.75
C GLU A 627 2.06 -8.39 -14.77
N ILE A 628 1.08 -9.30 -14.89
CA ILE A 628 1.05 -10.33 -15.93
C ILE A 628 0.90 -9.71 -17.33
N GLN A 629 0.03 -8.70 -17.47
CA GLN A 629 -0.19 -7.97 -18.71
C GLN A 629 1.12 -7.37 -19.23
N PHE A 630 1.91 -6.74 -18.37
CA PHE A 630 3.22 -6.20 -18.72
C PHE A 630 4.17 -7.28 -19.24
N ALA A 631 4.27 -8.43 -18.54
CA ALA A 631 5.14 -9.53 -18.95
C ALA A 631 4.72 -10.15 -20.29
N LEU A 632 3.42 -10.38 -20.50
CA LEU A 632 2.88 -10.89 -21.76
C LEU A 632 2.96 -9.87 -22.91
N GLY A 633 2.95 -8.57 -22.60
CA GLY A 633 3.17 -7.50 -23.56
C GLY A 633 4.56 -7.56 -24.16
N GLN A 634 5.58 -7.67 -23.29
CA GLN A 634 6.99 -7.82 -23.69
C GLN A 634 7.25 -9.14 -24.44
N MET A 635 6.63 -10.25 -24.01
CA MET A 635 6.78 -11.56 -24.66
C MET A 635 5.73 -11.84 -25.75
N SER A 636 5.14 -10.79 -26.31
CA SER A 636 4.00 -10.96 -27.21
C SER A 636 4.35 -11.71 -28.49
N LEU A 637 5.59 -11.58 -28.99
CA LEU A 637 6.10 -12.33 -30.14
C LEU A 637 6.29 -13.81 -29.80
N GLU A 638 6.89 -14.12 -28.65
CA GLU A 638 7.07 -15.49 -28.19
C GLU A 638 5.71 -16.17 -28.00
N VAL A 639 4.76 -15.50 -27.33
CA VAL A 639 3.40 -16.03 -27.13
C VAL A 639 2.72 -16.35 -28.48
N CYS A 640 2.84 -15.47 -29.47
CA CYS A 640 2.31 -15.72 -30.81
C CYS A 640 3.05 -16.86 -31.54
N TYR A 641 4.38 -16.92 -31.43
CA TYR A 641 5.18 -18.01 -31.98
C TYR A 641 4.77 -19.36 -31.38
N PHE A 642 4.64 -19.46 -30.06
CA PHE A 642 4.23 -20.69 -29.37
C PHE A 642 2.81 -21.14 -29.71
N LYS A 643 1.86 -20.20 -29.91
CA LYS A 643 0.51 -20.55 -30.40
C LYS A 643 0.59 -21.34 -31.69
N VAL A 644 1.44 -20.92 -32.63
CA VAL A 644 1.60 -21.61 -33.91
C VAL A 644 2.44 -22.88 -33.80
N VAL A 645 3.50 -22.90 -32.97
CA VAL A 645 4.34 -24.10 -32.78
C VAL A 645 3.58 -25.23 -32.09
N SER A 646 2.73 -24.93 -31.11
CA SER A 646 1.93 -25.96 -30.42
C SER A 646 0.95 -26.70 -31.35
N ASP A 647 0.61 -26.13 -32.51
CA ASP A 647 -0.20 -26.79 -33.52
C ASP A 647 0.55 -27.92 -34.25
N ARG A 648 1.89 -27.86 -34.33
CA ARG A 648 2.70 -28.93 -34.96
C ARG A 648 2.62 -30.24 -34.18
N ASN A 649 2.51 -30.19 -32.86
CA ASN A 649 2.58 -31.37 -32.00
C ASN A 649 1.27 -32.16 -31.92
N LEU A 650 0.13 -31.59 -32.31
CA LEU A 650 -1.20 -32.22 -32.23
C LEU A 650 -1.78 -32.65 -33.58
N SER A 651 -1.35 -32.06 -34.70
CA SER A 651 -2.04 -32.23 -35.99
C SER A 651 -1.38 -33.20 -36.97
N GLY A 652 -0.15 -33.68 -36.73
CA GLY A 652 0.53 -34.64 -37.62
C GLY A 652 0.74 -34.19 -39.07
N ASN A 653 0.32 -32.98 -39.44
CA ASN A 653 0.43 -32.40 -40.77
C ASN A 653 1.55 -31.35 -40.78
N SER A 654 2.51 -31.55 -41.69
CA SER A 654 3.73 -30.77 -41.84
C SER A 654 3.57 -29.47 -42.64
N GLU A 655 2.35 -28.98 -42.84
CA GLU A 655 2.09 -27.78 -43.66
C GLU A 655 1.33 -26.72 -42.87
N VAL A 656 2.08 -25.95 -42.08
CA VAL A 656 1.72 -24.56 -41.76
C VAL A 656 2.95 -23.72 -42.12
N THR A 657 2.82 -22.91 -43.16
CA THR A 657 3.91 -22.08 -43.71
C THR A 657 4.25 -20.91 -42.79
N GLU A 658 5.54 -20.58 -42.67
CA GLU A 658 6.09 -19.42 -41.92
C GLU A 658 5.33 -18.10 -42.18
N ALA A 659 4.72 -17.94 -43.36
CA ALA A 659 3.90 -16.78 -43.72
C ALA A 659 2.70 -16.55 -42.77
N GLY A 660 2.06 -17.61 -42.26
CA GLY A 660 0.95 -17.49 -41.29
C GLY A 660 1.43 -17.05 -39.91
N ILE A 661 2.65 -17.43 -39.53
CA ILE A 661 3.30 -17.03 -38.29
C ILE A 661 3.65 -15.53 -38.36
N ILE A 662 4.26 -15.11 -39.46
CA ILE A 662 4.71 -13.74 -39.71
C ILE A 662 3.53 -12.76 -39.78
N SER A 663 2.43 -13.14 -40.44
CA SER A 663 1.22 -12.30 -40.52
C SER A 663 0.59 -12.04 -39.15
N SER A 664 0.58 -13.04 -38.24
CA SER A 664 0.06 -12.85 -36.87
C SER A 664 0.96 -11.99 -35.96
N LEU A 665 2.28 -12.03 -36.19
CA LEU A 665 3.28 -11.26 -35.45
C LEU A 665 3.29 -9.78 -35.87
N LEU A 666 3.12 -9.51 -37.18
CA LEU A 666 3.17 -8.15 -37.72
C LEU A 666 1.91 -7.33 -37.42
N GLN A 667 0.75 -7.96 -37.23
CA GLN A 667 -0.50 -7.26 -36.91
C GLN A 667 -0.50 -6.62 -35.51
N LYS A 668 0.32 -7.12 -34.57
CA LYS A 668 0.41 -6.61 -33.18
C LYS A 668 1.43 -5.47 -33.02
N TYR A 669 2.50 -5.47 -33.82
CA TYR A 669 3.58 -4.49 -33.73
C TYR A 669 3.32 -3.19 -34.50
N SER A 670 2.35 -3.16 -35.42
CA SER A 670 1.99 -1.94 -36.17
C SER A 670 1.18 -0.90 -35.37
N ARG A 671 0.78 -1.17 -34.11
CA ARG A 671 -0.09 -0.25 -33.35
C ARG A 671 0.59 0.62 -32.27
N ASN A 672 1.86 0.39 -31.91
CA ASN A 672 2.45 1.03 -30.71
C ASN A 672 3.72 1.87 -30.91
N HIS A 673 4.10 2.26 -32.13
CA HIS A 673 5.21 3.21 -32.32
C HIS A 673 4.79 4.47 -33.08
N ALA A 674 3.95 5.29 -32.44
CA ALA A 674 3.75 6.68 -32.81
C ALA A 674 3.63 7.57 -31.57
N SER A 675 4.68 7.64 -30.75
CA SER A 675 5.02 8.82 -29.94
C SER A 675 6.24 8.54 -29.06
N GLY A 676 7.26 9.41 -29.15
CA GLY A 676 8.39 9.37 -28.22
C GLY A 676 9.71 9.80 -28.84
N ILE A 677 9.82 11.08 -29.19
CA ILE A 677 11.13 11.73 -29.31
C ILE A 677 11.69 11.83 -27.88
N MET A 678 12.80 11.16 -27.58
CA MET A 678 13.73 11.65 -26.56
C MET A 678 15.20 11.46 -26.97
N THR A 679 15.86 12.60 -26.88
CA THR A 679 17.24 12.99 -27.08
C THR A 679 18.31 12.06 -26.50
N SER A 680 19.37 11.87 -27.29
CA SER A 680 20.67 11.36 -26.87
C SER A 680 21.36 12.29 -25.87
N LYS A 681 21.91 11.75 -24.78
CA LYS A 681 23.23 12.11 -24.25
C LYS A 681 23.69 11.18 -23.12
N THR A 682 25.01 10.96 -23.10
CA THR A 682 25.88 10.36 -22.07
C THR A 682 25.77 8.85 -21.85
N ALA A 683 26.87 8.10 -21.71
CA ALA A 683 28.30 8.39 -21.84
C ALA A 683 29.06 7.05 -21.91
N ASP A 684 30.30 7.17 -22.37
CA ASP A 684 31.41 6.25 -22.20
C ASP A 684 31.40 5.42 -20.91
N GLU A 685 31.90 4.20 -21.07
CA GLU A 685 32.81 3.43 -20.19
C GLU A 685 32.35 1.97 -20.09
N LEU A 686 33.01 1.11 -20.88
CA LEU A 686 33.40 -0.28 -20.54
C LEU A 686 33.91 -0.97 -21.83
N ALA A 687 35.09 -0.55 -22.29
CA ALA A 687 35.86 -1.30 -23.28
C ALA A 687 37.32 -1.38 -22.82
N VAL A 688 37.57 -2.27 -21.85
CA VAL A 688 38.93 -2.75 -21.53
C VAL A 688 38.88 -4.27 -21.40
N HIS A 689 39.33 -4.94 -22.45
CA HIS A 689 40.14 -6.18 -22.48
C HIS A 689 39.78 -7.09 -23.65
N GLY A 690 40.80 -7.43 -24.45
CA GLY A 690 40.73 -8.52 -25.43
C GLY A 690 41.41 -8.19 -26.75
N SER A 691 42.70 -7.89 -26.73
CA SER A 691 43.55 -7.79 -27.92
C SER A 691 43.65 -9.14 -28.64
N ILE A 692 43.16 -9.20 -29.89
CA ILE A 692 43.51 -10.22 -30.90
C ILE A 692 44.27 -9.49 -32.01
N PRO A 693 45.42 -10.00 -32.49
CA PRO A 693 46.26 -9.26 -33.43
C PRO A 693 45.61 -9.12 -34.82
N PRO A 694 45.91 -8.06 -35.58
CA PRO A 694 45.29 -7.79 -36.87
C PRO A 694 45.84 -8.78 -37.92
N ALA A 695 45.01 -9.71 -38.36
CA ALA A 695 45.24 -10.39 -39.63
C ALA A 695 45.18 -9.32 -40.73
N ALA A 696 46.21 -9.28 -41.58
CA ALA A 696 46.38 -8.30 -42.65
C ALA A 696 45.08 -8.09 -43.46
N ASP A 697 44.71 -6.83 -43.69
CA ASP A 697 43.52 -6.45 -44.44
C ASP A 697 43.57 -6.98 -45.89
N VAL A 698 42.96 -8.15 -46.10
CA VAL A 698 42.88 -8.84 -47.40
C VAL A 698 42.13 -7.99 -48.44
N PHE A 699 41.31 -7.03 -47.99
CA PHE A 699 40.45 -6.22 -48.84
C PHE A 699 41.12 -4.95 -49.38
N GLY A 700 42.36 -4.64 -48.96
CA GLY A 700 43.13 -3.48 -49.41
C GLY A 700 43.77 -3.59 -50.81
N ARG A 701 43.58 -4.70 -51.55
CA ARG A 701 44.15 -4.88 -52.90
C ARG A 701 43.30 -4.17 -53.97
N ASP A 702 43.94 -3.61 -55.00
CA ASP A 702 43.27 -3.07 -56.18
C ASP A 702 42.46 -4.17 -56.89
N ILE A 703 41.20 -3.90 -57.21
CA ILE A 703 40.32 -4.82 -57.96
C ILE A 703 40.86 -4.91 -59.39
N LYS A 704 41.24 -6.11 -59.83
CA LYS A 704 41.62 -6.39 -61.22
C LYS A 704 40.70 -7.43 -61.82
N LEU A 705 39.86 -7.03 -62.75
CA LEU A 705 38.98 -7.92 -63.52
C LEU A 705 39.77 -8.52 -64.69
N THR A 706 40.41 -9.67 -64.47
CA THR A 706 41.22 -10.34 -65.51
C THR A 706 40.40 -11.07 -66.56
N GLN A 707 39.21 -11.57 -66.20
CA GLN A 707 38.36 -12.37 -67.11
C GLN A 707 37.39 -11.53 -67.94
N ARG A 708 36.89 -10.41 -67.39
CA ARG A 708 35.94 -9.50 -68.04
C ARG A 708 36.28 -8.03 -67.73
N PRO A 709 37.34 -7.46 -68.34
CA PRO A 709 37.78 -6.09 -68.06
C PRO A 709 36.76 -5.02 -68.50
N GLU A 710 35.83 -5.35 -69.39
CA GLU A 710 34.76 -4.45 -69.84
C GLU A 710 33.80 -4.05 -68.71
N LEU A 711 33.71 -4.83 -67.62
CA LEU A 711 32.89 -4.54 -66.43
C LEU A 711 33.40 -3.36 -65.58
N ASP A 712 34.59 -2.82 -65.92
CA ASP A 712 35.12 -1.62 -65.28
C ASP A 712 34.69 -0.32 -65.97
N GLN A 713 33.96 -0.42 -67.11
CA GLN A 713 33.50 0.75 -67.87
C GLN A 713 32.15 1.24 -67.33
N TRP A 714 32.08 2.51 -66.97
CA TRP A 714 30.86 3.08 -66.39
C TRP A 714 29.68 3.15 -67.38
N ASP A 715 29.97 3.19 -68.68
CA ASP A 715 29.02 3.32 -69.79
C ASP A 715 28.66 1.99 -70.47
N LEU A 716 28.88 0.87 -69.78
CA LEU A 716 28.62 -0.48 -70.28
C LEU A 716 27.15 -0.70 -70.70
N ASP A 717 26.92 -1.14 -71.94
CA ASP A 717 25.59 -1.57 -72.42
C ASP A 717 25.25 -2.98 -71.92
N ILE A 718 24.82 -3.07 -70.67
CA ILE A 718 24.42 -4.33 -70.02
C ILE A 718 23.25 -5.01 -70.74
N LEU A 719 22.37 -4.26 -71.42
CA LEU A 719 21.24 -4.81 -72.16
C LEU A 719 21.67 -5.61 -73.40
N SER A 720 22.92 -5.46 -73.85
CA SER A 720 23.48 -6.27 -74.94
C SER A 720 23.90 -7.68 -74.51
N PHE A 721 24.00 -7.94 -73.20
CA PHE A 721 24.45 -9.24 -72.68
C PHE A 721 23.32 -10.26 -72.65
N SER A 722 23.64 -11.52 -72.96
CA SER A 722 22.76 -12.65 -72.69
C SER A 722 22.57 -12.86 -71.19
N PHE A 723 21.47 -13.53 -70.81
CA PHE A 723 21.17 -13.81 -69.41
C PHE A 723 22.30 -14.61 -68.71
N THR A 724 22.93 -15.55 -69.43
CA THR A 724 24.09 -16.30 -68.94
C THR A 724 25.30 -15.41 -68.70
N GLU A 725 25.58 -14.47 -69.61
CA GLU A 725 26.68 -13.51 -69.46
C GLU A 725 26.46 -12.59 -68.25
N VAL A 726 25.21 -12.19 -67.96
CA VAL A 726 24.86 -11.40 -66.77
C VAL A 726 25.15 -12.19 -65.49
N ILE A 727 24.67 -13.44 -65.39
CA ILE A 727 24.96 -14.31 -64.23
C ILE A 727 26.46 -14.51 -64.04
N GLN A 728 27.20 -14.78 -65.11
CA GLN A 728 28.66 -14.95 -65.05
C GLN A 728 29.37 -13.65 -64.60
N SER A 729 28.87 -12.49 -65.03
CA SER A 729 29.44 -11.20 -64.64
C SER A 729 29.25 -10.90 -63.16
N VAL A 730 28.07 -11.20 -62.59
CA VAL A 730 27.83 -11.11 -61.13
C VAL A 730 28.84 -11.96 -60.37
N GLN A 731 29.01 -13.23 -60.76
CA GLN A 731 29.97 -14.10 -60.09
C GLN A 731 31.42 -13.60 -60.24
N THR A 732 31.76 -13.03 -61.40
CA THR A 732 33.09 -12.46 -61.67
C THR A 732 33.37 -11.27 -60.74
N LEU A 733 32.40 -10.36 -60.55
CA LEU A 733 32.52 -9.26 -59.61
C LEU A 733 32.71 -9.77 -58.17
N PHE A 734 31.87 -10.69 -57.70
CA PHE A 734 31.99 -11.24 -56.34
C PHE A 734 33.35 -11.94 -56.09
N ARG A 735 33.89 -12.64 -57.10
CA ARG A 735 35.24 -13.24 -57.03
C ARG A 735 36.35 -12.19 -57.00
N ALA A 736 36.24 -11.15 -57.82
CA ALA A 736 37.29 -10.13 -57.96
C ALA A 736 37.54 -9.30 -56.70
N TYR A 737 36.52 -9.16 -55.85
CA TYR A 737 36.65 -8.50 -54.55
C TYR A 737 37.27 -9.39 -53.46
N GLY A 738 37.54 -10.66 -53.74
CA GLY A 738 38.19 -11.59 -52.82
C GLY A 738 37.29 -12.18 -51.73
N PHE A 739 35.96 -12.00 -51.83
CA PHE A 739 35.00 -12.50 -50.83
C PHE A 739 35.00 -14.03 -50.71
N VAL A 740 35.22 -14.71 -51.83
CA VAL A 740 35.26 -16.19 -51.91
C VAL A 740 36.33 -16.74 -50.98
N ASP A 741 37.54 -16.18 -51.04
CA ASP A 741 38.66 -16.60 -50.20
C ASP A 741 38.48 -16.09 -48.76
N ALA A 742 38.10 -14.81 -48.58
CA ALA A 742 38.00 -14.18 -47.27
C ALA A 742 36.91 -14.77 -46.36
N PHE A 743 35.78 -15.22 -46.94
CA PHE A 743 34.67 -15.81 -46.20
C PHE A 743 34.51 -17.32 -46.46
N ALA A 744 35.50 -17.95 -47.10
CA ALA A 744 35.53 -19.38 -47.41
C ALA A 744 34.26 -19.90 -48.12
N ILE A 745 33.74 -19.10 -49.06
CA ILE A 745 32.54 -19.40 -49.87
C ILE A 745 32.96 -20.37 -50.97
N SER A 746 32.31 -21.52 -51.10
CA SER A 746 32.57 -22.43 -52.23
C SER A 746 32.00 -21.87 -53.54
N ASN A 747 32.68 -22.12 -54.66
CA ASN A 747 32.22 -21.68 -55.99
C ASN A 747 30.79 -22.16 -56.32
N ASP A 748 30.43 -23.37 -55.93
CA ASP A 748 29.10 -23.93 -56.15
C ASP A 748 28.01 -23.17 -55.38
N LYS A 749 28.28 -22.81 -54.12
CA LYS A 749 27.36 -21.98 -53.31
C LYS A 749 27.21 -20.57 -53.87
N LEU A 750 28.29 -19.94 -54.34
CA LEU A 750 28.19 -18.63 -54.99
C LEU A 750 27.35 -18.71 -56.27
N ALA A 751 27.57 -19.75 -57.09
CA ALA A 751 26.78 -19.97 -58.29
C ALA A 751 25.30 -20.23 -57.97
N ALA A 752 25.02 -21.06 -56.97
CA ALA A 752 23.66 -21.35 -56.50
C ALA A 752 22.97 -20.10 -55.95
N PHE A 753 23.68 -19.27 -55.17
CA PHE A 753 23.15 -17.99 -54.67
C PHE A 753 22.74 -17.07 -55.81
N VAL A 754 23.65 -16.81 -56.76
CA VAL A 754 23.36 -15.92 -57.91
C VAL A 754 22.22 -16.48 -58.76
N ALA A 755 22.20 -17.79 -59.02
CA ALA A 755 21.11 -18.43 -59.75
C ALA A 755 19.77 -18.31 -59.03
N SER A 756 19.75 -18.51 -57.70
CA SER A 756 18.55 -18.37 -56.88
C SER A 756 18.03 -16.93 -56.89
N VAL A 757 18.90 -15.93 -56.72
CA VAL A 757 18.49 -14.52 -56.80
C VAL A 757 17.89 -14.23 -58.19
N ALA A 758 18.57 -14.64 -59.26
CA ALA A 758 18.09 -14.43 -60.62
C ALA A 758 16.72 -15.08 -60.89
N GLN A 759 16.44 -16.25 -60.31
CA GLN A 759 15.16 -16.94 -60.42
C GLN A 759 14.02 -16.26 -59.66
N HIS A 760 14.32 -15.53 -58.59
CA HIS A 760 13.30 -14.80 -57.82
C HIS A 760 12.98 -13.43 -58.43
N TYR A 761 13.77 -12.92 -59.39
CA TYR A 761 13.38 -11.75 -60.18
C TYR A 761 12.31 -12.12 -61.21
N ARG A 762 11.22 -11.35 -61.22
CA ARG A 762 10.12 -11.54 -62.17
C ARG A 762 10.47 -10.98 -63.54
N ALA A 763 9.74 -11.42 -64.55
CA ALA A 763 9.91 -10.99 -65.94
C ALA A 763 9.24 -9.63 -66.23
N ASN A 764 9.50 -8.63 -65.37
CA ASN A 764 8.99 -7.27 -65.54
C ASN A 764 9.78 -6.50 -66.60
N SER A 765 9.22 -5.40 -67.12
CA SER A 765 9.88 -4.59 -68.15
C SER A 765 11.16 -3.91 -67.62
N TYR A 766 11.07 -3.32 -66.43
CA TYR A 766 12.15 -2.61 -65.75
C TYR A 766 12.69 -3.41 -64.54
N HIS A 767 11.87 -3.67 -63.53
CA HIS A 767 12.31 -4.31 -62.27
C HIS A 767 12.53 -5.83 -62.44
N ASN A 768 13.59 -6.19 -63.16
CA ASN A 768 14.01 -7.55 -63.47
C ASN A 768 15.51 -7.76 -63.14
N PHE A 769 16.04 -8.95 -63.38
CA PHE A 769 17.43 -9.28 -63.02
C PHE A 769 18.48 -8.42 -63.77
N TYR A 770 18.18 -7.88 -64.95
CA TYR A 770 19.08 -6.96 -65.64
C TYR A 770 19.20 -5.63 -64.91
N HIS A 771 18.09 -5.11 -64.36
CA HIS A 771 18.11 -3.90 -63.51
C HIS A 771 18.94 -4.15 -62.26
N ALA A 772 18.71 -5.26 -61.55
CA ALA A 772 19.51 -5.65 -60.39
C ALA A 772 21.02 -5.69 -60.68
N PHE A 773 21.40 -6.22 -61.86
CA PHE A 773 22.79 -6.23 -62.29
C PHE A 773 23.32 -4.84 -62.65
N GLN A 774 22.53 -3.97 -63.27
CA GLN A 774 22.88 -2.57 -63.53
C GLN A 774 23.15 -1.81 -62.22
N VAL A 775 22.34 -2.03 -61.19
CA VAL A 775 22.52 -1.43 -59.84
C VAL A 775 23.78 -1.97 -59.18
N LEU A 776 24.02 -3.30 -59.23
CA LEU A 776 25.27 -3.91 -58.76
C LEU A 776 26.51 -3.33 -59.46
N HIS A 777 26.45 -3.17 -60.78
CA HIS A 777 27.53 -2.63 -61.59
C HIS A 777 27.78 -1.14 -61.26
N SER A 778 26.73 -0.34 -61.14
CA SER A 778 26.86 1.08 -60.72
C SER A 778 27.49 1.20 -59.33
N ALA A 779 27.09 0.36 -58.38
CA ALA A 779 27.71 0.30 -57.06
C ALA A 779 29.20 -0.08 -57.15
N HIS A 780 29.55 -1.05 -58.01
CA HIS A 780 30.93 -1.43 -58.29
C HIS A 780 31.77 -0.23 -58.78
N ILE A 781 31.27 0.52 -59.77
CA ILE A 781 31.94 1.72 -60.31
C ILE A 781 32.15 2.78 -59.22
N GLN A 782 31.13 3.05 -58.41
CA GLN A 782 31.22 4.03 -57.31
C GLN A 782 32.24 3.61 -56.24
N ILE A 783 32.24 2.32 -55.88
CA ILE A 783 33.20 1.74 -54.92
C ILE A 783 34.62 1.85 -55.45
N LYS A 784 34.84 1.50 -56.71
CA LYS A 784 36.16 1.57 -57.36
C LYS A 784 36.66 3.00 -57.49
N ALA A 785 35.78 3.95 -57.81
CA ALA A 785 36.15 5.35 -58.02
C ALA A 785 36.58 6.08 -56.74
N HIS A 786 35.86 5.89 -55.62
CA HIS A 786 36.19 6.60 -54.37
C HIS A 786 35.86 5.83 -53.09
N MET A 787 34.76 5.06 -53.05
CA MET A 787 34.20 4.59 -51.76
C MET A 787 35.02 3.49 -51.09
N ARG A 788 35.91 2.81 -51.83
CA ARG A 788 36.84 1.82 -51.28
C ARG A 788 37.74 2.36 -50.16
N LYS A 789 38.00 3.67 -50.11
CA LYS A 789 38.78 4.31 -49.04
C LYS A 789 37.98 4.54 -47.75
N LEU A 790 36.64 4.48 -47.83
CA LEU A 790 35.72 4.83 -46.74
C LEU A 790 35.04 3.59 -46.12
N LEU A 791 35.04 2.46 -46.83
CA LEU A 791 34.32 1.25 -46.48
C LEU A 791 35.29 0.09 -46.19
N THR A 792 34.92 -0.76 -45.24
CA THR A 792 35.66 -2.01 -44.97
C THR A 792 35.23 -3.12 -45.94
N GLY A 793 35.99 -4.22 -46.01
CA GLY A 793 35.62 -5.36 -46.85
C GLY A 793 34.23 -5.96 -46.53
N VAL A 794 33.85 -5.99 -45.25
CA VAL A 794 32.53 -6.47 -44.80
C VAL A 794 31.41 -5.54 -45.26
N ASP A 795 31.65 -4.22 -45.20
CA ASP A 795 30.71 -3.20 -45.68
C ASP A 795 30.47 -3.32 -47.18
N ILE A 796 31.55 -3.43 -47.95
CA ILE A 796 31.50 -3.58 -49.41
C ILE A 796 30.75 -4.87 -49.79
N PHE A 797 31.00 -5.97 -49.08
CA PHE A 797 30.29 -7.22 -49.32
C PHE A 797 28.78 -7.08 -49.10
N ALA A 798 28.37 -6.44 -48.00
CA ALA A 798 26.97 -6.18 -47.70
C ALA A 798 26.30 -5.25 -48.73
N VAL A 799 26.98 -4.19 -49.17
CA VAL A 799 26.48 -3.24 -50.19
C VAL A 799 26.25 -3.95 -51.53
N LEU A 800 27.17 -4.82 -51.96
CA LEU A 800 27.01 -5.55 -53.23
C LEU A 800 25.89 -6.60 -53.16
N ILE A 801 25.69 -7.26 -52.02
CA ILE A 801 24.54 -8.14 -51.81
C ILE A 801 23.24 -7.32 -51.85
N ALA A 802 23.19 -6.19 -51.15
CA ALA A 802 22.03 -5.30 -51.13
C ALA A 802 21.68 -4.80 -52.54
N ALA A 803 22.67 -4.30 -53.30
CA ALA A 803 22.47 -3.83 -54.66
C ALA A 803 21.90 -4.92 -55.59
N LEU A 804 22.38 -6.15 -55.47
CA LEU A 804 21.88 -7.28 -56.28
C LEU A 804 20.47 -7.75 -55.89
N CYS A 805 20.04 -7.53 -54.64
CA CYS A 805 18.78 -8.07 -54.11
C CYS A 805 17.72 -7.00 -53.79
N HIS A 806 18.00 -5.71 -54.01
CA HIS A 806 17.14 -4.62 -53.54
C HIS A 806 15.71 -4.69 -54.07
N ASP A 807 15.50 -5.29 -55.24
CA ASP A 807 14.20 -5.46 -55.93
C ASP A 807 13.80 -6.93 -56.13
N VAL A 808 14.35 -7.85 -55.35
CA VAL A 808 14.09 -9.28 -55.56
C VAL A 808 12.61 -9.60 -55.34
N ASP A 809 11.97 -10.32 -56.27
CA ASP A 809 10.52 -10.60 -56.30
C ASP A 809 9.61 -9.36 -56.44
N HIS A 810 10.10 -8.29 -57.09
CA HIS A 810 9.28 -7.11 -57.40
C HIS A 810 8.08 -7.47 -58.31
N PRO A 811 6.83 -7.07 -57.97
CA PRO A 811 5.63 -7.46 -58.71
C PRO A 811 5.41 -6.68 -60.01
N GLY A 812 6.09 -5.55 -60.17
CA GLY A 812 5.90 -4.65 -61.31
C GLY A 812 5.02 -3.43 -61.00
N ASN A 813 4.63 -3.27 -59.74
CA ASN A 813 3.78 -2.19 -59.26
C ASN A 813 4.48 -1.44 -58.12
N ASN A 814 4.04 -0.22 -57.81
CA ASN A 814 4.58 0.57 -56.71
C ASN A 814 3.88 0.31 -55.35
N ASN A 815 4.47 0.81 -54.26
CA ASN A 815 3.93 0.69 -52.90
C ASN A 815 2.48 1.18 -52.77
N ASP A 816 2.12 2.29 -53.42
CA ASP A 816 0.77 2.88 -53.38
C ASP A 816 -0.29 1.96 -53.99
N PHE A 817 0.03 1.29 -55.10
CA PHE A 817 -0.84 0.29 -55.72
C PHE A 817 -1.07 -0.93 -54.82
N GLU A 818 0.01 -1.50 -54.28
CA GLU A 818 -0.07 -2.68 -53.41
C GLU A 818 -0.95 -2.41 -52.18
N VAL A 819 -0.87 -1.20 -51.62
CA VAL A 819 -1.72 -0.73 -50.50
C VAL A 819 -3.18 -0.55 -50.94
N LYS A 820 -3.44 0.14 -52.06
CA LYS A 820 -4.81 0.34 -52.59
C LYS A 820 -5.51 -0.99 -52.89
N CYS A 821 -4.77 -1.98 -53.40
CA CYS A 821 -5.27 -3.31 -53.71
C CYS A 821 -5.37 -4.23 -52.50
N MET A 822 -4.93 -3.80 -51.31
CA MET A 822 -4.82 -4.63 -50.11
C MET A 822 -4.11 -5.95 -50.41
N SER A 823 -3.00 -5.89 -51.15
CA SER A 823 -2.29 -7.09 -51.60
C SER A 823 -1.76 -7.90 -50.43
N ALA A 824 -1.47 -9.19 -50.65
CA ALA A 824 -0.89 -10.04 -49.61
C ALA A 824 0.44 -9.48 -49.08
N ILE A 825 1.21 -8.78 -49.92
CA ILE A 825 2.48 -8.16 -49.55
C ILE A 825 2.22 -6.92 -48.69
N ALA A 826 1.25 -6.08 -49.07
CA ALA A 826 0.83 -4.91 -48.27
C ALA A 826 0.29 -5.32 -46.89
N LEU A 827 -0.56 -6.35 -46.84
CA LEU A 827 -1.05 -6.91 -45.57
C LEU A 827 0.05 -7.56 -44.73
N THR A 828 1.09 -8.13 -45.37
CA THR A 828 2.23 -8.68 -44.64
C THR A 828 3.06 -7.56 -44.01
N HIS A 829 3.27 -6.45 -44.71
CA HIS A 829 4.14 -5.37 -44.27
C HIS A 829 3.40 -4.15 -43.67
N ASN A 830 2.08 -4.26 -43.50
CA ASN A 830 1.19 -3.25 -42.92
C ASN A 830 1.34 -1.86 -43.56
N ASP A 831 1.35 -1.82 -44.89
CA ASP A 831 1.39 -0.59 -45.69
C ASP A 831 2.65 0.30 -45.50
N ASP A 832 3.67 -0.16 -44.77
CA ASP A 832 4.91 0.57 -44.49
C ASP A 832 6.08 0.03 -45.31
N ALA A 833 6.57 0.80 -46.29
CA ALA A 833 7.68 0.41 -47.20
C ALA A 833 7.52 -1.04 -47.69
N VAL A 834 6.32 -1.32 -48.23
CA VAL A 834 5.78 -2.66 -48.46
C VAL A 834 6.73 -3.52 -49.29
N LEU A 835 7.23 -2.97 -50.40
CA LEU A 835 8.09 -3.66 -51.34
C LEU A 835 9.51 -3.81 -50.78
N GLU A 836 10.11 -2.76 -50.22
CA GLU A 836 11.48 -2.82 -49.69
C GLU A 836 11.61 -3.80 -48.52
N ARG A 837 10.59 -3.88 -47.65
CA ARG A 837 10.52 -4.90 -46.59
C ARG A 837 10.37 -6.31 -47.16
N HIS A 838 9.61 -6.46 -48.24
CA HIS A 838 9.45 -7.74 -48.94
C HIS A 838 10.76 -8.18 -49.59
N HIS A 839 11.47 -7.28 -50.27
CA HIS A 839 12.78 -7.55 -50.86
C HIS A 839 13.81 -7.95 -49.78
N CYS A 840 13.82 -7.27 -48.63
CA CYS A 840 14.60 -7.70 -47.47
C CYS A 840 14.25 -9.13 -47.02
N ARG A 841 12.96 -9.43 -46.88
CA ARG A 841 12.48 -10.75 -46.47
C ARG A 841 12.95 -11.84 -47.43
N VAL A 842 12.73 -11.67 -48.73
CA VAL A 842 13.10 -12.64 -49.77
C VAL A 842 14.62 -12.81 -49.84
N THR A 843 15.39 -11.73 -49.73
CA THR A 843 16.86 -11.77 -49.66
C THR A 843 17.34 -12.71 -48.56
N PHE A 844 16.77 -12.61 -47.36
CA PHE A 844 17.17 -13.48 -46.25
C PHE A 844 16.58 -14.89 -46.30
N LEU A 845 15.48 -15.13 -47.00
CA LEU A 845 15.04 -16.49 -47.31
C LEU A 845 16.05 -17.21 -48.21
N ILE A 846 16.56 -16.51 -49.24
CA ILE A 846 17.62 -17.03 -50.11
C ILE A 846 18.90 -17.25 -49.31
N LEU A 847 19.31 -16.29 -48.47
CA LEU A 847 20.53 -16.42 -47.67
C LEU A 847 20.42 -17.44 -46.53
N ASN A 848 19.22 -17.79 -46.07
CA ASN A 848 19.02 -18.80 -45.02
C ASN A 848 18.94 -20.23 -45.57
N THR A 849 18.80 -20.39 -46.89
CA THR A 849 18.75 -21.71 -47.53
C THR A 849 20.16 -22.31 -47.61
N PRO A 850 20.42 -23.54 -47.09
CA PRO A 850 21.79 -24.08 -46.94
C PRO A 850 22.63 -24.14 -48.22
N SER A 851 22.00 -24.37 -49.38
CA SER A 851 22.69 -24.44 -50.68
C SER A 851 23.10 -23.07 -51.23
N THR A 852 22.49 -21.99 -50.76
CA THR A 852 22.67 -20.62 -51.26
C THR A 852 23.22 -19.66 -50.20
N ASN A 853 23.40 -20.14 -48.96
CA ASN A 853 23.91 -19.35 -47.85
C ASN A 853 25.41 -19.04 -48.02
N ILE A 854 25.72 -17.94 -48.70
CA ILE A 854 27.09 -17.42 -48.84
C ILE A 854 27.63 -16.77 -47.55
N LEU A 855 26.82 -16.67 -46.50
CA LEU A 855 27.19 -16.10 -45.20
C LEU A 855 27.44 -17.16 -44.11
N GLU A 856 27.32 -18.46 -44.44
CA GLU A 856 27.33 -19.57 -43.47
C GLU A 856 28.58 -19.61 -42.58
N LYS A 857 29.75 -19.29 -43.15
CA LYS A 857 31.04 -19.33 -42.44
C LYS A 857 31.47 -17.97 -41.88
N VAL A 858 30.64 -16.94 -42.00
CA VAL A 858 30.94 -15.61 -41.46
C VAL A 858 30.77 -15.65 -39.93
N ALA A 859 31.69 -15.02 -39.21
CA ALA A 859 31.61 -14.93 -37.76
C ALA A 859 30.29 -14.27 -37.30
N PRO A 860 29.68 -14.68 -36.16
CA PRO A 860 28.37 -14.20 -35.75
C PRO A 860 28.23 -12.67 -35.67
N ASP A 861 29.25 -11.98 -35.17
CA ASP A 861 29.22 -10.51 -35.06
C ASP A 861 29.26 -9.82 -36.43
N ALA A 862 30.07 -10.35 -37.35
CA ALA A 862 30.13 -9.87 -38.73
C ALA A 862 28.83 -10.20 -39.49
N PHE A 863 28.20 -11.35 -39.24
CA PHE A 863 26.89 -11.69 -39.80
C PHE A 863 25.82 -10.70 -39.36
N ARG A 864 25.76 -10.35 -38.06
CA ARG A 864 24.81 -9.33 -37.56
C ARG A 864 25.05 -7.97 -38.20
N ALA A 865 26.31 -7.57 -38.40
CA ALA A 865 26.66 -6.32 -39.07
C ALA A 865 26.23 -6.33 -40.55
N ILE A 866 26.58 -7.38 -41.30
CA ILE A 866 26.18 -7.57 -42.71
C ILE A 866 24.67 -7.53 -42.85
N ARG A 867 23.95 -8.30 -42.00
CA ARG A 867 22.48 -8.33 -42.03
C ARG A 867 21.89 -6.94 -41.82
N ARG A 868 22.39 -6.19 -40.82
CA ARG A 868 21.94 -4.82 -40.54
C ARG A 868 22.19 -3.89 -41.72
N THR A 869 23.36 -3.96 -42.34
CA THR A 869 23.73 -3.14 -43.50
C THR A 869 22.84 -3.45 -44.70
N ILE A 870 22.64 -4.73 -45.04
CA ILE A 870 21.77 -5.12 -46.17
C ILE A 870 20.36 -4.58 -45.98
N ILE A 871 19.77 -4.77 -44.79
CA ILE A 871 18.42 -4.28 -44.50
C ILE A 871 18.37 -2.76 -44.67
N ARG A 872 19.30 -2.02 -44.06
CA ARG A 872 19.31 -0.56 -44.15
C ARG A 872 19.49 -0.05 -45.58
N CYS A 873 20.37 -0.66 -46.36
CA CYS A 873 20.61 -0.29 -47.75
C CYS A 873 19.39 -0.54 -48.64
N ILE A 874 18.72 -1.69 -48.50
CA ILE A 874 17.49 -1.99 -49.27
C ILE A 874 16.34 -1.08 -48.82
N MET A 875 16.16 -0.87 -47.52
CA MET A 875 15.12 0.07 -47.03
C MET A 875 15.36 1.51 -47.49
N ALA A 876 16.61 1.89 -47.76
CA ALA A 876 16.94 3.22 -48.25
C ALA A 876 16.59 3.44 -49.73
N THR A 877 16.28 2.40 -50.51
CA THR A 877 15.84 2.56 -51.91
C THR A 877 14.41 3.07 -52.04
N ASP A 878 13.63 3.06 -50.95
CA ASP A 878 12.27 3.63 -50.96
C ASP A 878 12.29 5.13 -51.28
N MET A 879 11.63 5.47 -52.39
CA MET A 879 11.48 6.82 -52.90
C MET A 879 10.76 7.78 -51.94
N ALA A 880 10.00 7.29 -50.96
CA ALA A 880 9.43 8.13 -49.90
C ALA A 880 10.51 8.84 -49.06
N SER A 881 11.68 8.22 -48.91
CA SER A 881 12.81 8.78 -48.16
C SER A 881 13.75 9.66 -49.00
N HIS A 882 13.63 9.61 -50.33
CA HIS A 882 14.58 10.21 -51.29
C HIS A 882 14.87 11.70 -51.03
N PHE A 883 13.85 12.54 -50.90
CA PHE A 883 14.06 13.98 -50.72
C PHE A 883 14.70 14.32 -49.37
N SER A 884 14.43 13.51 -48.34
CA SER A 884 15.12 13.63 -47.05
C SER A 884 16.60 13.28 -47.19
N GLN A 885 16.93 12.21 -47.93
CA GLN A 885 18.31 11.84 -48.21
C GLN A 885 19.03 12.93 -49.00
N CYS A 886 18.42 13.47 -50.07
CA CYS A 886 18.98 14.58 -50.85
C CYS A 886 19.34 15.77 -49.97
N LYS A 887 18.43 16.18 -49.07
CA LYS A 887 18.67 17.29 -48.13
C LYS A 887 19.81 16.98 -47.15
N THR A 888 19.92 15.75 -46.67
CA THR A 888 21.04 15.34 -45.80
C THR A 888 22.37 15.44 -46.55
N ILE A 889 22.42 14.98 -47.80
CA ILE A 889 23.62 14.99 -48.64
C ILE A 889 24.04 16.41 -49.01
N GLU A 890 23.08 17.27 -49.37
CA GLU A 890 23.32 18.68 -49.70
C GLU A 890 23.96 19.44 -48.51
N ASN A 891 23.57 19.11 -47.28
CA ASN A 891 24.09 19.77 -46.07
C ASN A 891 25.40 19.15 -45.55
N LEU A 892 25.86 18.04 -46.11
CA LEU A 892 27.10 17.40 -45.66
C LEU A 892 28.33 18.12 -46.22
N THR A 893 29.34 18.27 -45.37
CA THR A 893 30.68 18.66 -45.82
C THR A 893 31.49 17.44 -46.24
N ARG A 894 32.50 17.62 -47.11
CA ARG A 894 33.41 16.53 -47.51
C ARG A 894 34.11 15.86 -46.33
N HIS A 895 34.45 16.62 -45.28
CA HIS A 895 35.05 16.06 -44.07
C HIS A 895 34.08 15.15 -43.33
N GLN A 896 32.82 15.59 -43.16
CA GLN A 896 31.79 14.77 -42.51
C GLN A 896 31.45 13.52 -43.32
N PHE A 897 31.46 13.62 -44.66
CA PHE A 897 31.24 12.48 -45.54
C PHE A 897 32.32 11.39 -45.40
N GLN A 898 33.56 11.80 -45.10
CA GLN A 898 34.70 10.88 -44.91
C GLN A 898 34.80 10.35 -43.47
N ASP A 899 33.96 10.82 -42.55
CA ASP A 899 33.96 10.40 -41.16
C ASP A 899 33.43 8.96 -41.01
N PRO A 900 34.15 8.05 -40.33
CA PRO A 900 33.70 6.67 -40.09
C PRO A 900 32.34 6.56 -39.39
N SER A 901 31.92 7.57 -38.63
CA SER A 901 30.59 7.61 -37.99
C SER A 901 29.44 7.68 -38.99
N ASN A 902 29.67 8.26 -40.18
CA ASN A 902 28.69 8.39 -41.26
C ASN A 902 28.76 7.25 -42.27
N ARG A 903 29.55 6.21 -42.01
CA ARG A 903 29.77 5.08 -42.94
C ARG A 903 28.47 4.39 -43.40
N MET A 904 27.49 4.26 -42.52
CA MET A 904 26.19 3.67 -42.88
C MET A 904 25.41 4.54 -43.89
N LEU A 905 25.43 5.86 -43.69
CA LEU A 905 24.81 6.80 -44.63
C LEU A 905 25.48 6.72 -46.01
N VAL A 906 26.80 6.56 -46.06
CA VAL A 906 27.53 6.37 -47.32
C VAL A 906 27.09 5.08 -48.02
N MET A 907 26.90 3.98 -47.28
CA MET A 907 26.42 2.72 -47.85
C MET A 907 24.98 2.80 -48.37
N GLU A 908 24.09 3.49 -47.65
CA GLU A 908 22.71 3.77 -48.09
C GLU A 908 22.72 4.60 -49.39
N LEU A 909 23.52 5.66 -49.43
CA LEU A 909 23.67 6.51 -50.61
C LEU A 909 24.19 5.75 -51.83
N ILE A 910 25.16 4.85 -51.68
CA ILE A 910 25.70 4.08 -52.81
C ILE A 910 24.60 3.25 -53.46
N VAL A 911 23.80 2.53 -52.67
CA VAL A 911 22.73 1.67 -53.23
C VAL A 911 21.61 2.53 -53.81
N HIS A 912 21.16 3.56 -53.09
CA HIS A 912 20.11 4.48 -53.56
C HIS A 912 20.48 5.21 -54.85
N ALA A 913 21.71 5.74 -54.95
CA ALA A 913 22.18 6.39 -56.17
C ALA A 913 22.39 5.39 -57.30
N SER A 914 22.83 4.15 -56.99
CA SER A 914 23.00 3.11 -58.00
C SER A 914 21.68 2.69 -58.63
N ASP A 915 20.62 2.58 -57.84
CA ASP A 915 19.27 2.27 -58.30
C ASP A 915 18.76 3.31 -59.30
N LEU A 916 19.01 4.58 -59.00
CA LEU A 916 18.62 5.71 -59.85
C LEU A 916 19.64 6.09 -60.95
N SER A 917 20.63 5.23 -61.23
CA SER A 917 21.76 5.59 -62.11
C SER A 917 21.49 5.41 -63.60
N ALA A 918 20.44 4.69 -63.99
CA ALA A 918 20.17 4.35 -65.40
C ALA A 918 20.00 5.59 -66.31
N GLN A 919 19.40 6.67 -65.80
CA GLN A 919 19.24 7.94 -66.53
C GLN A 919 20.52 8.77 -66.63
N ALA A 920 21.57 8.40 -65.89
CA ALA A 920 22.89 9.04 -65.98
C ALA A 920 23.83 8.33 -66.96
N LEU A 921 23.46 7.18 -67.54
CA LEU A 921 24.18 6.50 -68.61
C LEU A 921 24.12 7.29 -69.93
N PRO A 922 24.92 6.98 -70.97
CA PRO A 922 24.80 7.63 -72.27
C PRO A 922 23.36 7.61 -72.82
N TYR A 923 22.96 8.68 -73.50
CA TYR A 923 21.56 8.93 -73.89
C TYR A 923 20.83 7.74 -74.52
N LYS A 924 21.49 6.97 -75.39
CA LYS A 924 20.89 5.78 -76.02
C LYS A 924 20.49 4.70 -75.01
N LEU A 925 21.24 4.53 -73.93
CA LEU A 925 20.95 3.58 -72.85
C LEU A 925 19.92 4.16 -71.87
N ALA A 926 20.08 5.43 -71.50
CA ALA A 926 19.11 6.14 -70.67
C ALA A 926 17.70 6.09 -71.28
N LEU A 927 17.59 6.25 -72.60
CA LEU A 927 16.34 6.12 -73.34
C LEU A 927 15.74 4.72 -73.23
N LYS A 928 16.52 3.65 -73.50
CA LYS A 928 16.06 2.26 -73.39
C LYS A 928 15.56 1.91 -71.98
N TRP A 929 16.32 2.31 -70.95
CA TRP A 929 15.94 2.08 -69.55
C TRP A 929 14.71 2.91 -69.15
N GLY A 930 14.65 4.17 -69.59
CA GLY A 930 13.49 5.04 -69.36
C GLY A 930 12.23 4.52 -70.02
N GLU A 931 12.34 3.95 -71.23
CA GLU A 931 11.21 3.30 -71.89
C GLU A 931 10.71 2.08 -71.13
N ARG A 932 11.61 1.21 -70.65
CA ARG A 932 11.25 0.05 -69.83
C ARG A 932 10.48 0.45 -68.56
N ALA A 933 10.95 1.47 -67.84
CA ALA A 933 10.28 1.97 -66.64
C ALA A 933 8.89 2.53 -66.95
N LEU A 934 8.75 3.28 -68.05
CA LEU A 934 7.46 3.82 -68.47
C LEU A 934 6.50 2.75 -68.98
N ASP A 935 6.99 1.68 -69.61
CA ASP A 935 6.15 0.56 -70.03
C ASP A 935 5.57 -0.18 -68.82
N GLU A 936 6.34 -0.28 -67.74
CA GLU A 936 5.88 -0.85 -66.47
C GLU A 936 4.82 0.03 -65.81
N PHE A 937 5.05 1.34 -65.71
CA PHE A 937 4.02 2.28 -65.23
C PHE A 937 2.77 2.30 -66.10
N GLN A 938 2.91 2.14 -67.41
CA GLN A 938 1.77 2.04 -68.32
C GLN A 938 0.97 0.75 -68.08
N SER A 939 1.65 -0.36 -67.74
CA SER A 939 0.99 -1.62 -67.36
C SER A 939 0.21 -1.44 -66.05
N GLN A 940 0.85 -0.88 -65.02
CA GLN A 940 0.19 -0.59 -63.74
C GLN A 940 -1.01 0.35 -63.92
N ALA A 941 -0.88 1.43 -64.69
CA ALA A 941 -1.96 2.39 -64.91
C ALA A 941 -3.19 1.75 -65.58
N ARG A 942 -2.99 0.77 -66.47
CA ARG A 942 -4.09 0.01 -67.08
C ARG A 942 -4.78 -0.87 -66.03
N GLU A 943 -4.00 -1.55 -65.19
CA GLU A 943 -4.52 -2.38 -64.11
C GLU A 943 -5.30 -1.55 -63.06
N GLU A 944 -4.77 -0.38 -62.69
CA GLU A 944 -5.46 0.59 -61.82
C GLU A 944 -6.79 1.05 -62.43
N ALA A 945 -6.81 1.38 -63.72
CA ALA A 945 -8.02 1.79 -64.41
C ALA A 945 -9.08 0.67 -64.47
N ASP A 946 -8.64 -0.57 -64.73
CA ASP A 946 -9.50 -1.76 -64.78
C ASP A 946 -10.11 -2.08 -63.38
N MET A 947 -9.38 -1.79 -62.31
CA MET A 947 -9.83 -1.94 -60.92
C MET A 947 -10.59 -0.72 -60.37
N HIS A 948 -10.84 0.30 -61.19
CA HIS A 948 -11.47 1.56 -60.79
C HIS A 948 -10.71 2.31 -59.67
N LEU A 949 -9.37 2.19 -59.67
CA LEU A 949 -8.47 2.93 -58.79
C LEU A 949 -7.98 4.22 -59.45
N THR A 950 -7.62 5.21 -58.62
CA THR A 950 -7.08 6.48 -59.11
C THR A 950 -5.66 6.31 -59.63
N VAL A 951 -5.47 6.58 -60.92
CA VAL A 951 -4.17 6.60 -61.61
C VAL A 951 -3.42 7.90 -61.29
N ALA A 952 -2.11 7.80 -61.05
CA ALA A 952 -1.29 8.97 -60.79
C ALA A 952 -1.10 9.83 -62.07
N PRO A 953 -1.08 11.18 -61.99
CA PRO A 953 -1.03 12.04 -63.18
C PRO A 953 0.17 11.84 -64.11
N PHE A 954 1.31 11.36 -63.58
CA PHE A 954 2.51 11.08 -64.38
C PHE A 954 2.45 9.74 -65.12
N MET A 955 1.50 8.87 -64.77
CA MET A 955 1.24 7.59 -65.44
C MET A 955 0.11 7.68 -66.48
N GLU A 956 -0.59 8.80 -66.54
CA GLU A 956 -1.64 9.05 -67.53
C GLU A 956 -1.06 9.32 -68.92
N ASN A 957 -1.76 8.85 -69.97
CA ASN A 957 -1.43 9.15 -71.37
C ASN A 957 0.00 8.75 -71.80
N LEU A 958 0.57 7.70 -71.20
CA LEU A 958 1.89 7.18 -71.54
C LEU A 958 1.98 6.54 -72.94
N GLU A 959 0.86 6.38 -73.65
CA GLU A 959 0.85 5.99 -75.07
C GLU A 959 1.43 7.10 -75.98
N ASN A 960 1.38 8.35 -75.52
CA ASN A 960 1.88 9.50 -76.27
C ASN A 960 3.38 9.70 -76.01
N LYS A 961 4.17 9.67 -77.09
CA LYS A 961 5.63 9.89 -77.06
C LYS A 961 6.04 11.21 -76.39
N GLY A 962 5.30 12.30 -76.63
CA GLY A 962 5.54 13.59 -75.99
C GLY A 962 5.37 13.56 -74.47
N THR A 963 4.35 12.83 -73.97
CA THR A 963 4.14 12.62 -72.53
C THR A 963 5.30 11.85 -71.92
N ARG A 964 5.73 10.74 -72.55
CA ARG A 964 6.87 9.93 -72.11
C ARG A 964 8.16 10.76 -71.97
N LEU A 965 8.48 11.56 -72.99
CA LEU A 965 9.65 12.46 -72.98
C LEU A 965 9.53 13.52 -71.87
N LYS A 966 8.34 14.09 -71.67
CA LYS A 966 8.08 15.08 -70.61
C LYS A 966 8.26 14.47 -69.22
N VAL A 967 7.71 13.28 -68.97
CA VAL A 967 7.84 12.57 -67.68
C VAL A 967 9.31 12.31 -67.36
N GLN A 968 10.09 11.79 -68.31
CA GLN A 968 11.54 11.56 -68.10
C GLN A 968 12.31 12.87 -67.86
N SER A 969 12.04 13.92 -68.63
CA SER A 969 12.68 15.22 -68.43
C SER A 969 12.41 15.81 -67.04
N ASN A 970 11.17 15.65 -66.54
CA ASN A 970 10.77 16.08 -65.22
C ASN A 970 11.42 15.22 -64.13
N PHE A 971 11.47 13.90 -64.31
CA PHE A 971 12.11 12.99 -63.38
C PHE A 971 13.60 13.33 -63.21
N ILE A 972 14.32 13.55 -64.31
CA ILE A 972 15.71 13.98 -64.27
C ILE A 972 15.85 15.33 -63.53
N CYS A 973 15.01 16.31 -63.86
CA CYS A 973 15.11 17.66 -63.31
C CYS A 973 14.78 17.74 -61.82
N TYR A 974 13.72 17.06 -61.37
CA TYR A 974 13.17 17.23 -60.02
C TYR A 974 13.62 16.15 -59.03
N VAL A 975 14.01 14.97 -59.50
CA VAL A 975 14.40 13.84 -58.63
C VAL A 975 15.91 13.59 -58.73
N LEU A 976 16.43 13.40 -59.94
CA LEU A 976 17.80 12.92 -60.11
C LEU A 976 18.86 14.02 -59.97
N GLN A 977 18.63 15.21 -60.51
CA GLN A 977 19.57 16.32 -60.43
C GLN A 977 19.92 16.72 -58.99
N PRO A 978 18.97 16.91 -58.06
CA PRO A 978 19.28 17.23 -56.66
C PRO A 978 20.21 16.22 -55.99
N LEU A 979 20.03 14.92 -56.28
CA LEU A 979 20.87 13.85 -55.77
C LEU A 979 22.27 13.89 -56.38
N TRP A 980 22.36 13.80 -57.72
CA TRP A 980 23.63 13.66 -58.42
C TRP A 980 24.49 14.92 -58.39
N MET A 981 23.89 16.12 -58.32
CA MET A 981 24.65 17.36 -58.16
C MET A 981 25.32 17.42 -56.78
N SER A 982 24.54 17.17 -55.71
CA SER A 982 25.06 17.16 -54.33
C SER A 982 26.11 16.05 -54.15
N TYR A 983 25.86 14.87 -54.72
CA TYR A 983 26.78 13.76 -54.63
C TYR A 983 28.09 14.01 -55.40
N GLY A 984 28.02 14.55 -56.62
CA GLY A 984 29.19 14.94 -57.42
C GLY A 984 29.99 16.11 -56.84
N GLN A 985 29.38 16.94 -55.98
CA GLN A 985 30.08 17.96 -55.21
C GLN A 985 30.89 17.35 -54.05
N LEU A 986 30.32 16.37 -53.34
CA LEU A 986 31.02 15.64 -52.28
C LEU A 986 32.14 14.77 -52.83
N VAL A 987 31.90 14.09 -53.95
CA VAL A 987 32.83 13.15 -54.56
C VAL A 987 33.10 13.54 -56.02
N PRO A 988 34.10 14.40 -56.28
CA PRO A 988 34.39 14.90 -57.62
C PRO A 988 34.68 13.83 -58.68
N SER A 989 35.19 12.66 -58.27
CA SER A 989 35.46 11.55 -59.19
C SER A 989 34.18 10.93 -59.78
N LEU A 990 33.00 11.24 -59.24
CA LEU A 990 31.70 10.77 -59.74
C LEU A 990 30.95 11.81 -60.59
N ARG A 991 31.55 12.98 -60.85
CA ARG A 991 30.91 14.07 -61.62
C ARG A 991 30.48 13.67 -63.03
N PHE A 992 31.11 12.64 -63.60
CA PHE A 992 30.73 12.13 -64.92
C PHE A 992 29.26 11.68 -64.96
N TYR A 993 28.69 11.18 -63.86
CA TYR A 993 27.26 10.87 -63.77
C TYR A 993 26.41 12.15 -63.85
N THR A 994 26.81 13.20 -63.12
CA THR A 994 26.13 14.50 -63.14
C THR A 994 26.18 15.15 -64.53
N ASP A 995 27.34 15.13 -65.17
CA ASP A 995 27.56 15.74 -66.49
C ASP A 995 26.74 15.03 -67.57
N SER A 996 26.76 13.68 -67.56
CA SER A 996 25.97 12.85 -68.48
C SER A 996 24.46 13.04 -68.26
N LEU A 997 24.01 13.09 -67.00
CA LEU A 997 22.60 13.33 -66.66
C LEU A 997 22.09 14.69 -67.19
N ASN A 998 22.90 15.74 -67.07
CA ASN A 998 22.57 17.06 -67.61
C ASN A 998 22.51 17.06 -69.15
N ALA A 999 23.45 16.40 -69.81
CA ALA A 999 23.42 16.24 -71.26
C ALA A 999 22.18 15.46 -71.74
N ASN A 1000 21.80 14.40 -71.02
CA ASN A 1000 20.58 13.64 -71.31
C ASN A 1000 19.32 14.49 -71.16
N LEU A 1001 19.25 15.37 -70.14
CA LEU A 1001 18.13 16.29 -69.97
C LEU A 1001 17.98 17.23 -71.19
N ASP A 1002 19.09 17.74 -71.72
CA ASP A 1002 19.09 18.60 -72.90
C ASP A 1002 18.62 17.82 -74.14
N HIS A 1003 19.04 16.57 -74.30
CA HIS A 1003 18.54 15.67 -75.36
C HIS A 1003 17.03 15.43 -75.23
N TYR A 1004 16.51 15.09 -74.04
CA TYR A 1004 15.07 14.90 -73.82
C TYR A 1004 14.26 16.17 -74.14
N ARG A 1005 14.78 17.36 -73.78
CA ARG A 1005 14.15 18.64 -74.10
C ARG A 1005 14.17 18.95 -75.59
N ALA A 1006 15.26 18.64 -76.28
CA ALA A 1006 15.37 18.79 -77.73
C ALA A 1006 14.37 17.88 -78.47
N ASP A 1007 14.29 16.60 -78.08
CA ASP A 1007 13.37 15.62 -78.66
C ASP A 1007 11.91 16.00 -78.41
N LEU A 1008 11.59 16.52 -77.22
CA LEU A 1008 10.25 17.02 -76.89
C LEU A 1008 9.88 18.26 -77.73
N ALA A 1009 10.82 19.19 -77.92
CA ALA A 1009 10.63 20.37 -78.76
C ALA A 1009 10.48 20.02 -80.25
N GLU A 1010 11.18 18.99 -80.73
CA GLU A 1010 10.98 18.44 -82.08
C GLU A 1010 9.60 17.79 -82.22
N PHE A 1011 9.21 16.92 -81.28
CA PHE A 1011 7.90 16.28 -81.29
C PHE A 1011 6.74 17.30 -81.33
N ASN A 1012 6.81 18.34 -80.49
CA ASN A 1012 5.79 19.39 -80.46
C ASN A 1012 5.71 20.17 -81.78
N ARG A 1013 6.85 20.42 -82.45
CA ARG A 1013 6.88 21.05 -83.78
C ARG A 1013 6.22 20.18 -84.84
N THR A 1014 6.50 18.87 -84.84
CA THR A 1014 5.89 17.91 -85.78
C THR A 1014 4.37 17.79 -85.57
N GLN A 1015 3.89 17.78 -84.33
CA GLN A 1015 2.46 17.77 -84.01
C GLN A 1015 1.73 19.05 -84.45
N GLN A 1016 2.36 20.22 -84.30
CA GLN A 1016 1.81 21.50 -84.78
C GLN A 1016 1.75 21.57 -86.31
N GLN A 1017 2.68 20.93 -87.03
CA GLN A 1017 2.67 20.86 -88.49
C GLN A 1017 1.63 19.88 -89.07
N GLN A 1018 1.11 18.96 -88.26
CA GLN A 1018 0.08 17.98 -88.65
C GLN A 1018 -1.36 18.43 -88.36
N GLN A 1019 -1.56 19.59 -87.72
CA GLN A 1019 -2.89 20.18 -87.52
C GLN A 1019 -3.35 20.93 -88.80
N PRO A 1020 -4.56 20.69 -89.33
CA PRO A 1020 -5.09 21.45 -90.46
C PRO A 1020 -5.31 22.93 -90.07
N PRO A 1021 -5.15 23.88 -91.01
CA PRO A 1021 -5.30 25.31 -90.70
C PRO A 1021 -6.73 25.60 -90.19
N PRO A 1022 -6.89 26.47 -89.17
CA PRO A 1022 -8.19 26.72 -88.56
C PRO A 1022 -9.16 27.37 -89.56
N GLN A 1023 -10.36 26.79 -89.69
CA GLN A 1023 -11.46 27.39 -90.43
C GLN A 1023 -11.95 28.65 -89.70
N LEU A 1024 -11.92 29.78 -90.41
CA LEU A 1024 -12.55 31.04 -89.99
C LEU A 1024 -14.08 30.88 -89.96
N SER A 1025 -14.67 30.68 -88.79
CA SER A 1025 -16.14 30.69 -88.61
C SER A 1025 -16.60 31.89 -87.77
N GLN A 1026 -17.10 32.88 -88.53
CA GLN A 1026 -18.21 33.84 -88.32
C GLN A 1026 -18.64 34.28 -86.90
N GLN A 1027 -18.75 35.61 -86.79
CA GLN A 1027 -19.35 36.43 -85.73
C GLN A 1027 -20.74 35.97 -85.28
N GLN A 1028 -21.00 36.02 -83.96
CA GLN A 1028 -22.33 36.25 -83.41
C GLN A 1028 -22.28 37.28 -82.28
N LEU A 1029 -23.22 38.23 -82.36
CA LEU A 1029 -23.40 39.43 -81.53
C LEU A 1029 -23.82 39.12 -80.08
N PRO A 1030 -23.63 40.06 -79.13
CA PRO A 1030 -24.05 39.90 -77.74
C PRO A 1030 -25.53 40.31 -77.54
N SER A 1031 -26.30 39.45 -76.89
CA SER A 1031 -27.63 39.79 -76.36
C SER A 1031 -27.52 40.19 -74.89
N SER A 1032 -27.84 41.45 -74.61
CA SER A 1032 -28.07 41.99 -73.27
C SER A 1032 -29.56 42.28 -73.06
N VAL A 1033 -29.94 42.22 -71.77
CA VAL A 1033 -31.01 42.93 -71.05
C VAL A 1033 -32.11 42.03 -70.43
N PRO A 1034 -32.56 42.33 -69.18
CA PRO A 1034 -33.13 41.39 -68.21
C PRO A 1034 -34.61 41.71 -67.80
N HIS A 1035 -35.06 41.06 -66.70
CA HIS A 1035 -36.36 41.13 -65.97
C HIS A 1035 -37.47 40.24 -66.53
N ALA A 1036 -38.25 39.50 -65.72
CA ALA A 1036 -38.62 39.65 -64.30
C ALA A 1036 -38.66 38.31 -63.55
#